data_AF-A0A2N2A6F1-F1
#
_entry.id   AF-A0A2N2A6F1-F1
#
_cell.length_a   1.000
_cell.length_b   1.000
_cell.length_c   1.000
_cell.angle_alpha   90.00
_cell.angle_beta   90.00
_cell.angle_gamma   90.00
#
_symmetry.space_group_name_H-M   'P 1'
#
loop_
_entity.id
_entity.type
_entity.pdbx_description
1 polymer ?
#
loop_
_entity_poly.entity_id
_entity_poly.type
_entity_poly.pdbx_seq_one_letter_code
_entity_poly.pdbx_strand_id
1 'polypeptide(L)'
;MLSPKRFKGSIILLCKLAIMALTAGAFLYLVTHYYPETDFWFKGYLVFVFLYLVVFLALASTYNSFNIGTIRYRELLFTYILSSTLTNFIFYFILSLTAKQLLVAGPITVMTLAQWAAASLMYFAADRTYYVLYPARQSIVICSKDKHEAAVFRKIDRMKERHTISMLVTEAQDADAIKRCMEPYSTVFLGDISRELRLDLTEYCFEHNKRLYVLPTVEDIIFHNAHENIIGDSLVYQCKNHTFSVEQAAVKRLMDIGFSLLGIVLTSPIMLLAALIIKLQDGGPVFFKQVRYTRNYQKFTLLKFRSMIVDAEKDGAQFTKPGDSRITPFGRFMRASRIDELPQFFNILSGEMSLVGPRAERTENVEFYCERMPEFRYRMKVKAGLTGYAQIYGKYNTNFDDKLKLDMLYIENCSIRLDLQLIFMTFRVLFLAEESTEGFGVTNLSDLDAKCDICEFPFAPAVEETALKSVSRPATHHTSAEPQAERRQTQMKGIILAGGRGTRFFPSTKAVSKQLLPVYDKPLIYYPLSVLMLASIKDVLIISTPEDTPVFERLLGTGEKLGMRFTYKVQETPRGLADAFILGEEFIGDDPVCLILGDNVFYGQDLTATLNSVMERTSGATIFGYPVKDPRAFGVVEFDKDNRVIGIEEKPEHPKSNYAVPGLYFYDNRVVQIAKHVRPSARGEIEITSINNAYLTLGELHVELLGRGMAWLDTGSPEGMLKASEYVEAVQSRQGFYISCIEEIAWRRGFITTEQLKKLGEELRMTDYGQYLLALAREDMA
;
A
#
# COMPACT_ATOMS: atom_id res chain seq x y z
N MET A 1 34.36 7.64 19.32
CA MET A 1 34.51 6.40 18.52
C MET A 1 33.31 6.27 17.57
N LEU A 2 33.53 6.10 16.27
CA LEU A 2 32.45 5.90 15.28
C LEU A 2 31.75 4.56 15.54
N SER A 3 30.41 4.51 15.42
CA SER A 3 29.70 3.23 15.56
C SER A 3 30.16 2.22 14.48
N PRO A 4 30.15 0.91 14.77
CA PRO A 4 30.62 -0.13 13.83
C PRO A 4 29.95 -0.06 12.45
N LYS A 5 28.68 0.36 12.38
CA LYS A 5 27.96 0.59 11.10
C LYS A 5 28.54 1.77 10.31
N ARG A 6 28.87 2.89 10.98
CA ARG A 6 29.48 4.07 10.34
C ARG A 6 30.90 3.78 9.85
N PHE A 7 31.65 2.95 10.57
CA PHE A 7 32.98 2.52 10.17
C PHE A 7 32.95 1.68 8.87
N LYS A 8 32.07 0.68 8.79
CA LYS A 8 31.91 -0.15 7.58
C LYS A 8 31.48 0.66 6.36
N GLY A 9 30.56 1.62 6.52
CA GLY A 9 30.15 2.52 5.44
C GLY A 9 31.28 3.42 4.93
N SER A 10 32.18 3.85 5.84
CA SER A 10 33.32 4.71 5.50
C SER A 10 34.37 4.00 4.64
N ILE A 11 34.60 2.69 4.85
CA ILE A 11 35.54 1.90 4.04
C ILE A 11 35.06 1.82 2.58
N ILE A 12 33.77 1.54 2.37
CA ILE A 12 33.20 1.47 1.01
C ILE A 12 33.20 2.84 0.34
N LEU A 13 32.96 3.92 1.09
CA LEU A 13 33.08 5.28 0.57
C LEU A 13 34.52 5.58 0.11
N LEU A 14 35.52 5.20 0.88
CA LEU A 14 36.94 5.36 0.51
C LEU A 14 37.28 4.60 -0.78
N CYS A 15 36.78 3.38 -0.96
CA CYS A 15 36.96 2.64 -2.21
C CYS A 15 36.37 3.38 -3.42
N LYS A 16 35.16 3.96 -3.28
CA LYS A 16 34.53 4.75 -4.35
C LYS A 16 35.34 6.00 -4.69
N LEU A 17 35.80 6.72 -3.67
CA LEU A 17 36.64 7.91 -3.83
C LEU A 17 37.98 7.58 -4.50
N ALA A 18 38.60 6.44 -4.15
CA ALA A 18 39.85 6.00 -4.76
C ALA A 18 39.68 5.70 -6.25
N ILE A 19 38.62 5.00 -6.64
CA ILE A 19 38.31 4.74 -8.06
C ILE A 19 38.11 6.05 -8.81
N MET A 20 37.32 6.96 -8.25
CA MET A 20 37.05 8.27 -8.85
C MET A 20 38.32 9.12 -9.00
N ALA A 21 39.18 9.16 -7.97
CA ALA A 21 40.44 9.88 -8.00
C ALA A 21 41.41 9.29 -9.05
N LEU A 22 41.45 7.97 -9.20
CA LEU A 22 42.25 7.32 -10.23
C LEU A 22 41.76 7.64 -11.64
N THR A 23 40.45 7.60 -11.88
CA THR A 23 39.87 7.92 -13.19
C THR A 23 40.16 9.38 -13.57
N ALA A 24 39.92 10.32 -12.65
CA ALA A 24 40.18 11.75 -12.86
C ALA A 24 41.68 12.07 -12.99
N GLY A 25 42.52 11.45 -12.16
CA GLY A 25 43.98 11.63 -12.19
C GLY A 25 44.60 11.12 -13.48
N ALA A 26 44.15 9.98 -13.99
CA ALA A 26 44.60 9.45 -15.28
C ALA A 26 44.23 10.40 -16.44
N PHE A 27 43.03 10.98 -16.41
CA PHE A 27 42.60 11.96 -17.40
C PHE A 27 43.40 13.27 -17.32
N LEU A 28 43.64 13.78 -16.11
CA LEU A 28 44.49 14.96 -15.92
C LEU A 28 45.91 14.72 -16.46
N TYR A 29 46.48 13.56 -16.17
CA TYR A 29 47.80 13.18 -16.68
C TYR A 29 47.83 13.12 -18.22
N LEU A 30 46.82 12.49 -18.83
CA LEU A 30 46.68 12.42 -20.29
C LEU A 30 46.67 13.81 -20.93
N VAL A 31 45.79 14.69 -20.44
CA VAL A 31 45.59 16.01 -21.04
C VAL A 31 46.82 16.91 -20.86
N THR A 32 47.53 16.80 -19.73
CA THR A 32 48.72 17.61 -19.45
C THR A 32 49.98 17.12 -20.17
N HIS A 33 50.13 15.82 -20.42
CA HIS A 33 51.37 15.25 -20.96
C HIS A 33 51.29 14.85 -22.45
N TYR A 34 50.11 14.45 -22.93
CA TYR A 34 49.95 13.89 -24.29
C TYR A 34 49.12 14.76 -25.23
N TYR A 35 48.32 15.70 -24.69
CA TYR A 35 47.55 16.65 -25.50
C TYR A 35 47.83 18.12 -25.13
N PRO A 36 49.11 18.57 -25.15
CA PRO A 36 49.45 19.96 -24.83
C PRO A 36 48.91 20.96 -25.84
N GLU A 37 48.55 20.51 -27.04
CA GLU A 37 47.96 21.32 -28.13
C GLU A 37 46.55 21.85 -27.81
N THR A 38 45.96 21.36 -26.73
CA THR A 38 44.69 21.89 -26.23
C THR A 38 44.98 23.23 -25.54
N ASP A 39 44.69 24.32 -26.24
CA ASP A 39 45.06 25.71 -25.93
C ASP A 39 44.28 26.25 -24.70
N PHE A 40 44.47 25.61 -23.54
CA PHE A 40 43.76 25.91 -22.31
C PHE A 40 44.34 27.15 -21.62
N TRP A 41 43.63 28.26 -21.72
CA TRP A 41 43.95 29.48 -20.96
C TRP A 41 43.71 29.28 -19.45
N PHE A 42 44.67 29.68 -18.60
CA PHE A 42 44.61 29.64 -17.13
C PHE A 42 44.37 28.21 -16.58
N LYS A 43 43.83 28.06 -15.35
CA LYS A 43 43.43 26.79 -14.69
C LYS A 43 42.43 25.92 -15.49
N GLY A 44 42.31 26.06 -16.82
CA GLY A 44 41.39 25.36 -17.71
C GLY A 44 41.45 23.84 -17.62
N TYR A 45 42.63 23.25 -17.36
CA TYR A 45 42.74 21.81 -17.08
C TYR A 45 41.85 21.36 -15.91
N LEU A 46 41.73 22.18 -14.85
CA LEU A 46 40.86 21.86 -13.72
C LEU A 46 39.38 21.92 -14.10
N VAL A 47 38.98 22.83 -14.99
CA VAL A 47 37.61 22.92 -15.51
C VAL A 47 37.28 21.69 -16.34
N PHE A 48 38.21 21.25 -17.20
CA PHE A 48 38.02 20.05 -18.02
C PHE A 48 38.01 18.77 -17.20
N VAL A 49 38.87 18.64 -16.19
CA VAL A 49 38.84 17.52 -15.25
C VAL A 49 37.54 17.53 -14.44
N PHE A 50 37.06 18.69 -14.02
CA PHE A 50 35.77 18.81 -13.34
C PHE A 50 34.61 18.39 -14.26
N LEU A 51 34.56 18.88 -15.49
CA LEU A 51 33.55 18.50 -16.47
C LEU A 51 33.62 17.00 -16.79
N TYR A 52 34.84 16.46 -16.92
CA TYR A 52 35.08 15.03 -17.12
C TYR A 52 34.51 14.22 -15.96
N LEU A 53 34.77 14.66 -14.72
CA LEU A 53 34.23 14.01 -13.54
C LEU A 53 32.71 14.09 -13.49
N VAL A 54 32.11 15.24 -13.85
CA VAL A 54 30.65 15.41 -13.90
C VAL A 54 30.02 14.45 -14.91
N VAL A 55 30.56 14.37 -16.12
CA VAL A 55 30.06 13.46 -17.17
C VAL A 55 30.27 12.00 -16.77
N PHE A 56 31.46 11.67 -16.25
CA PHE A 56 31.78 10.33 -15.78
C PHE A 56 30.85 9.91 -14.65
N LEU A 57 30.64 10.76 -13.64
CA LEU A 57 29.73 10.48 -12.53
C LEU A 57 28.28 10.37 -12.98
N ALA A 58 27.84 11.18 -13.94
CA ALA A 58 26.50 11.08 -14.52
C ALA A 58 26.29 9.72 -15.20
N LEU A 59 27.24 9.28 -16.04
CA LEU A 59 27.19 7.98 -16.70
C LEU A 59 27.34 6.82 -15.71
N ALA A 60 28.32 6.90 -14.80
CA ALA A 60 28.54 5.90 -13.76
C ALA A 60 27.34 5.75 -12.83
N SER A 61 26.64 6.85 -12.51
CA SER A 61 25.37 6.82 -11.76
C SER A 61 24.25 6.17 -12.58
N THR A 62 24.16 6.48 -13.88
CA THR A 62 23.16 5.91 -14.79
C THR A 62 23.32 4.39 -14.92
N TYR A 63 24.56 3.91 -15.01
CA TYR A 63 24.89 2.49 -15.13
C TYR A 63 25.10 1.77 -13.79
N ASN A 64 24.97 2.47 -12.65
CA ASN A 64 25.18 1.93 -11.30
C ASN A 64 26.60 1.39 -11.03
N SER A 65 27.63 2.00 -11.63
CA SER A 65 29.02 1.56 -11.51
C SER A 65 29.60 1.64 -10.09
N PHE A 66 28.97 2.39 -9.19
CA PHE A 66 29.40 2.51 -7.78
C PHE A 66 28.56 1.69 -6.80
N ASN A 67 27.65 0.84 -7.28
CA ASN A 67 26.82 -0.01 -6.42
C ASN A 67 27.57 -1.29 -6.00
N ILE A 68 28.75 -1.09 -5.39
CA ILE A 68 29.61 -2.12 -4.81
C ILE A 68 28.81 -2.90 -3.78
N GLY A 69 28.76 -4.23 -3.90
CA GLY A 69 27.96 -5.04 -2.99
C GLY A 69 26.45 -4.93 -3.21
N THR A 70 25.97 -4.33 -4.32
CA THR A 70 24.57 -4.47 -4.80
C THR A 70 24.49 -5.12 -6.20
N ILE A 71 25.56 -5.11 -6.99
CA ILE A 71 25.64 -5.77 -8.31
C ILE A 71 26.81 -6.79 -8.31
N ARG A 72 26.77 -7.82 -9.17
CA ARG A 72 27.88 -8.79 -9.29
C ARG A 72 29.16 -8.10 -9.77
N TYR A 73 30.34 -8.56 -9.32
CA TYR A 73 31.63 -7.98 -9.73
C TYR A 73 31.79 -7.83 -11.26
N ARG A 74 31.44 -8.86 -12.04
CA ARG A 74 31.55 -8.82 -13.51
C ARG A 74 30.68 -7.71 -14.13
N GLU A 75 29.48 -7.53 -13.61
CA GLU A 75 28.55 -6.48 -14.07
C GLU A 75 29.01 -5.08 -13.60
N LEU A 76 29.56 -4.97 -12.39
CA LEU A 76 30.13 -3.74 -11.85
C LEU A 76 31.32 -3.27 -12.70
N LEU A 77 32.21 -4.20 -13.05
CA LEU A 77 33.34 -3.94 -13.92
C LEU A 77 32.88 -3.55 -15.33
N PHE A 78 31.93 -4.28 -15.91
CA PHE A 78 31.39 -3.95 -17.22
C PHE A 78 30.76 -2.56 -17.26
N THR A 79 29.93 -2.21 -16.25
CA THR A 79 29.28 -0.90 -16.19
C THR A 79 30.29 0.24 -16.01
N TYR A 80 31.36 0.03 -15.26
CA TYR A 80 32.47 0.98 -15.18
C TYR A 80 33.18 1.11 -16.54
N ILE A 81 33.53 0.00 -17.19
CA ILE A 81 34.17 0.00 -18.51
C ILE A 81 33.31 0.78 -19.50
N LEU A 82 32.00 0.50 -19.55
CA LEU A 82 31.08 1.21 -20.44
C LEU A 82 31.04 2.72 -20.14
N SER A 83 30.93 3.09 -18.86
CA SER A 83 30.88 4.49 -18.43
C SER A 83 32.18 5.23 -18.74
N SER A 84 33.34 4.64 -18.44
CA SER A 84 34.64 5.25 -18.69
C SER A 84 34.95 5.33 -20.18
N THR A 85 34.58 4.32 -20.97
CA THR A 85 34.75 4.32 -22.43
C THR A 85 33.92 5.43 -23.07
N LEU A 86 32.64 5.53 -22.71
CA LEU A 86 31.76 6.55 -23.28
C LEU A 86 32.21 7.95 -22.86
N THR A 87 32.66 8.12 -21.62
CA THR A 87 33.21 9.40 -21.15
C THR A 87 34.49 9.76 -21.91
N ASN A 88 35.43 8.83 -22.05
CA ASN A 88 36.68 9.05 -22.78
C ASN A 88 36.40 9.33 -24.26
N PHE A 89 35.45 8.63 -24.87
CA PHE A 89 35.03 8.87 -26.25
C PHE A 89 34.47 10.28 -26.43
N ILE A 90 33.54 10.71 -25.56
CA ILE A 90 32.99 12.08 -25.58
C ILE A 90 34.13 13.10 -25.44
N PHE A 91 35.01 12.91 -24.46
CA PHE A 91 36.11 13.85 -24.21
C PHE A 91 37.16 13.84 -25.31
N TYR A 92 37.39 12.74 -26.02
CA TYR A 92 38.24 12.71 -27.21
C TYR A 92 37.74 13.71 -28.26
N PHE A 93 36.43 13.71 -28.54
CA PHE A 93 35.85 14.66 -29.50
C PHE A 93 35.86 16.09 -28.97
N ILE A 94 35.55 16.30 -27.69
CA ILE A 94 35.60 17.65 -27.10
C ILE A 94 37.04 18.20 -27.17
N LEU A 95 38.05 17.39 -26.82
CA LEU A 95 39.45 17.78 -26.91
C LEU A 95 39.86 18.04 -28.36
N SER A 96 39.43 17.20 -29.30
CA SER A 96 39.70 17.39 -30.73
C SER A 96 39.06 18.66 -31.29
N LEU A 97 37.81 18.95 -30.90
CA LEU A 97 37.13 20.19 -31.26
C LEU A 97 37.85 21.42 -30.67
N THR A 98 38.33 21.31 -29.44
CA THR A 98 39.08 22.37 -28.76
C THR A 98 40.43 22.62 -29.45
N ALA A 99 41.13 21.55 -29.85
CA ALA A 99 42.37 21.61 -30.61
C ALA A 99 42.14 22.01 -32.09
N LYS A 100 40.87 22.11 -32.53
CA LYS A 100 40.46 22.37 -33.93
C LYS A 100 40.98 21.33 -34.93
N GLN A 101 41.40 20.16 -34.45
CA GLN A 101 41.89 19.05 -35.24
C GLN A 101 41.64 17.71 -34.55
N LEU A 102 41.57 16.62 -35.33
CA LEU A 102 41.46 15.28 -34.76
C LEU A 102 42.77 14.90 -34.07
N LEU A 103 42.71 14.70 -32.76
CA LEU A 103 43.86 14.29 -31.97
C LEU A 103 44.23 12.82 -32.25
N VAL A 104 45.48 12.44 -32.00
CA VAL A 104 45.88 11.04 -32.09
C VAL A 104 45.16 10.24 -31.00
N ALA A 105 44.40 9.22 -31.37
CA ALA A 105 43.58 8.42 -30.45
C ALA A 105 44.40 7.44 -29.56
N GLY A 106 45.69 7.21 -29.88
CA GLY A 106 46.55 6.26 -29.16
C GLY A 106 46.65 6.54 -27.65
N PRO A 107 47.06 7.74 -27.21
CA PRO A 107 47.20 8.07 -25.79
C PRO A 107 45.92 7.87 -24.97
N ILE A 108 44.77 8.35 -25.46
CA ILE A 108 43.49 8.14 -24.74
C ILE A 108 43.07 6.67 -24.72
N THR A 109 43.38 5.90 -25.76
CA THR A 109 43.12 4.45 -25.81
C THR A 109 43.95 3.73 -24.75
N VAL A 110 45.25 4.02 -24.66
CA VAL A 110 46.15 3.45 -23.64
C VAL A 110 45.69 3.82 -22.23
N MET A 111 45.32 5.10 -22.01
CA MET A 111 44.76 5.54 -20.73
C MET A 111 43.48 4.77 -20.39
N THR A 112 42.58 4.58 -21.36
CA THR A 112 41.31 3.86 -21.16
C THR A 112 41.57 2.42 -20.73
N LEU A 113 42.49 1.72 -21.40
CA LEU A 113 42.89 0.36 -21.03
C LEU A 113 43.52 0.30 -19.63
N ALA A 114 44.38 1.27 -19.30
CA ALA A 114 44.99 1.38 -17.97
C ALA A 114 43.94 1.63 -16.87
N GLN A 115 42.95 2.50 -17.14
CA GLN A 115 41.81 2.74 -16.24
C GLN A 115 41.00 1.44 -16.02
N TRP A 116 40.77 0.63 -17.06
CA TRP A 116 40.06 -0.65 -16.91
C TRP A 116 40.84 -1.65 -16.07
N ALA A 117 42.15 -1.77 -16.30
CA ALA A 117 43.02 -2.67 -15.53
C ALA A 117 43.07 -2.27 -14.04
N ALA A 118 43.30 -0.99 -13.76
CA ALA A 118 43.34 -0.47 -12.40
C ALA A 118 41.98 -0.59 -11.69
N ALA A 119 40.88 -0.28 -12.39
CA ALA A 119 39.54 -0.43 -11.83
C ALA A 119 39.19 -1.89 -11.57
N SER A 120 39.61 -2.83 -12.42
CA SER A 120 39.40 -4.27 -12.18
C SER A 120 40.01 -4.70 -10.85
N LEU A 121 41.25 -4.29 -10.56
CA LEU A 121 41.91 -4.59 -9.30
C LEU A 121 41.18 -3.93 -8.10
N MET A 122 40.84 -2.64 -8.22
CA MET A 122 40.16 -1.91 -7.14
C MET A 122 38.76 -2.44 -6.86
N TYR A 123 37.96 -2.74 -7.89
CA TYR A 123 36.64 -3.34 -7.73
C TYR A 123 36.72 -4.74 -7.17
N PHE A 124 37.72 -5.55 -7.57
CA PHE A 124 37.92 -6.87 -6.98
C PHE A 124 38.24 -6.76 -5.48
N ALA A 125 39.16 -5.87 -5.10
CA ALA A 125 39.49 -5.62 -3.70
C ALA A 125 38.29 -5.07 -2.92
N ALA A 126 37.55 -4.13 -3.48
CA ALA A 126 36.37 -3.53 -2.86
C ALA A 126 35.22 -4.54 -2.69
N ASP A 127 34.98 -5.40 -3.67
CA ASP A 127 33.97 -6.46 -3.62
C ASP A 127 34.32 -7.51 -2.56
N ARG A 128 35.57 -7.96 -2.51
CA ARG A 128 36.08 -8.85 -1.44
C ARG A 128 35.95 -8.22 -0.06
N THR A 129 36.35 -6.96 0.07
CA THR A 129 36.24 -6.21 1.32
C THR A 129 34.79 -6.07 1.75
N TYR A 130 33.87 -5.79 0.82
CA TYR A 130 32.44 -5.69 1.11
C TYR A 130 31.90 -6.99 1.70
N TYR A 131 32.16 -8.14 1.09
CA TYR A 131 31.65 -9.43 1.59
C TYR A 131 32.26 -9.87 2.92
N VAL A 132 33.49 -9.46 3.23
CA VAL A 132 34.08 -9.64 4.56
C VAL A 132 33.38 -8.76 5.60
N LEU A 133 33.02 -7.52 5.24
CA LEU A 133 32.36 -6.59 6.15
C LEU A 133 30.86 -6.87 6.34
N TYR A 134 30.21 -7.46 5.34
CA TYR A 134 28.78 -7.74 5.30
C TYR A 134 28.51 -9.20 4.90
N PRO A 135 28.58 -10.16 5.86
CA PRO A 135 28.26 -11.55 5.58
C PRO A 135 26.80 -11.72 5.12
N ALA A 136 26.56 -12.74 4.31
CA ALA A 136 25.24 -13.06 3.78
C ALA A 136 24.23 -13.28 4.90
N ARG A 137 23.05 -12.69 4.75
CA ARG A 137 21.98 -12.77 5.75
C ARG A 137 21.06 -13.94 5.45
N GLN A 138 20.76 -14.70 6.49
CA GLN A 138 19.69 -15.69 6.48
C GLN A 138 18.36 -14.96 6.21
N SER A 139 17.70 -15.35 5.15
CA SER A 139 16.48 -14.71 4.64
C SER A 139 15.37 -15.74 4.44
N ILE A 140 14.13 -15.33 4.67
CA ILE A 140 12.93 -16.12 4.44
C ILE A 140 12.08 -15.47 3.35
N VAL A 141 11.44 -16.30 2.54
CA VAL A 141 10.49 -15.88 1.50
C VAL A 141 9.10 -16.34 1.90
N ILE A 142 8.13 -15.44 1.78
CA ILE A 142 6.72 -15.71 2.02
C ILE A 142 5.95 -15.29 0.77
N CYS A 143 5.28 -16.25 0.14
CA CYS A 143 4.59 -16.05 -1.13
C CYS A 143 3.23 -16.76 -1.12
N SER A 144 2.33 -16.39 -2.04
CA SER A 144 1.13 -17.18 -2.26
C SER A 144 1.47 -18.54 -2.90
N LYS A 145 0.46 -19.38 -3.11
CA LYS A 145 0.58 -20.58 -3.97
C LYS A 145 0.72 -20.22 -5.46
N ASP A 146 0.79 -18.93 -5.81
CA ASP A 146 0.95 -18.52 -7.19
C ASP A 146 2.34 -18.88 -7.72
N LYS A 147 2.33 -19.49 -8.90
CA LYS A 147 3.46 -20.10 -9.59
C LYS A 147 4.46 -19.05 -10.11
N HIS A 148 4.01 -17.81 -10.23
CA HIS A 148 4.73 -16.69 -10.84
C HIS A 148 5.79 -16.10 -9.91
N GLU A 149 5.50 -16.01 -8.60
CA GLU A 149 6.41 -15.44 -7.61
C GLU A 149 7.65 -16.30 -7.35
N ALA A 150 7.48 -17.62 -7.40
CA ALA A 150 8.57 -18.57 -7.20
C ALA A 150 9.72 -18.34 -8.22
N ALA A 151 9.40 -17.94 -9.45
CA ALA A 151 10.40 -17.58 -10.46
C ALA A 151 11.20 -16.32 -10.10
N VAL A 152 10.55 -15.31 -9.49
CA VAL A 152 11.21 -14.11 -8.95
C VAL A 152 12.16 -14.49 -7.82
N PHE A 153 11.71 -15.35 -6.90
CA PHE A 153 12.53 -15.80 -5.77
C PHE A 153 13.69 -16.71 -6.18
N ARG A 154 13.59 -17.51 -7.26
CA ARG A 154 14.76 -18.20 -7.87
C ARG A 154 15.82 -17.23 -8.36
N LYS A 155 15.41 -16.11 -8.94
CA LYS A 155 16.35 -15.07 -9.40
C LYS A 155 17.06 -14.42 -8.21
N ILE A 156 16.36 -14.21 -7.10
CA ILE A 156 16.92 -13.69 -5.85
C ILE A 156 17.87 -14.72 -5.21
N ASP A 157 17.53 -16.02 -5.18
CA ASP A 157 18.39 -17.07 -4.64
C ASP A 157 19.72 -17.22 -5.42
N ARG A 158 19.72 -16.95 -6.73
CA ARG A 158 20.96 -16.87 -7.54
C ARG A 158 21.90 -15.74 -7.12
N MET A 159 21.55 -14.94 -6.10
CA MET A 159 22.38 -13.93 -5.44
C MET A 159 22.84 -14.38 -4.03
N LYS A 160 23.21 -15.67 -3.88
CA LYS A 160 23.68 -16.31 -2.62
C LYS A 160 24.75 -15.53 -1.85
N GLU A 161 25.50 -14.66 -2.51
CA GLU A 161 26.53 -13.83 -1.90
C GLU A 161 25.98 -12.80 -0.89
N ARG A 162 24.66 -12.53 -0.86
CA ARG A 162 24.05 -11.52 0.05
C ARG A 162 22.86 -11.99 0.86
N HIS A 163 22.00 -12.76 0.23
CA HIS A 163 20.84 -13.35 0.85
C HIS A 163 20.93 -14.85 0.65
N THR A 164 20.96 -15.59 1.74
CA THR A 164 20.75 -17.03 1.69
C THR A 164 19.27 -17.24 1.96
N ILE A 165 18.51 -17.60 0.92
CA ILE A 165 17.12 -17.98 1.10
C ILE A 165 17.14 -19.37 1.75
N SER A 166 16.81 -19.40 3.03
CA SER A 166 16.91 -20.62 3.83
C SER A 166 15.59 -21.36 3.94
N MET A 167 14.48 -20.66 3.66
CA MET A 167 13.13 -21.20 3.78
C MET A 167 12.17 -20.43 2.86
N LEU A 168 11.25 -21.17 2.23
CA LEU A 168 10.13 -20.64 1.48
C LEU A 168 8.84 -21.11 2.16
N VAL A 169 7.97 -20.16 2.50
CA VAL A 169 6.70 -20.40 3.18
C VAL A 169 5.57 -19.94 2.27
N THR A 170 4.53 -20.76 2.18
CA THR A 170 3.34 -20.41 1.40
C THR A 170 2.23 -19.93 2.32
N GLU A 171 1.41 -18.99 1.84
CA GLU A 171 0.23 -18.44 2.53
C GLU A 171 -0.79 -19.49 3.03
N ALA A 172 -0.71 -20.74 2.57
CA ALA A 172 -1.57 -21.82 3.08
C ALA A 172 -1.28 -22.23 4.54
N GLN A 173 -0.29 -21.61 5.19
CA GLN A 173 0.02 -21.79 6.60
C GLN A 173 -0.58 -20.65 7.43
N ASP A 174 -1.05 -20.97 8.63
CA ASP A 174 -1.55 -20.01 9.62
C ASP A 174 -0.54 -18.88 9.90
N ALA A 175 -1.00 -17.62 10.01
CA ALA A 175 -0.14 -16.45 10.10
C ALA A 175 0.85 -16.52 11.29
N ASP A 176 0.41 -17.08 12.42
CA ASP A 176 1.25 -17.31 13.60
C ASP A 176 2.29 -18.41 13.40
N ALA A 177 2.04 -19.39 12.52
CA ALA A 177 3.05 -20.35 12.11
C ALA A 177 4.12 -19.67 11.23
N ILE A 178 3.70 -18.78 10.32
CA ILE A 178 4.61 -18.00 9.47
C ILE A 178 5.51 -17.09 10.33
N LYS A 179 4.94 -16.37 11.30
CA LYS A 179 5.70 -15.51 12.24
C LYS A 179 6.75 -16.30 13.03
N ARG A 180 6.41 -17.49 13.55
CA ARG A 180 7.37 -18.40 14.21
C ARG A 180 8.49 -18.85 13.27
N CYS A 181 8.15 -19.16 12.02
CA CYS A 181 9.15 -19.47 10.99
C CYS A 181 10.04 -18.26 10.67
N MET A 182 9.55 -17.03 10.78
CA MET A 182 10.31 -15.80 10.53
C MET A 182 11.25 -15.42 11.67
N GLU A 183 11.00 -15.85 12.90
CA GLU A 183 11.75 -15.49 14.10
C GLU A 183 13.29 -15.57 13.92
N PRO A 184 13.87 -16.68 13.43
CA PRO A 184 15.33 -16.80 13.26
C PRO A 184 15.91 -15.95 12.11
N TYR A 185 15.07 -15.37 11.24
CA TYR A 185 15.51 -14.66 10.05
C TYR A 185 15.54 -13.14 10.25
N SER A 186 16.64 -12.51 9.84
CA SER A 186 16.83 -11.05 9.92
C SER A 186 16.24 -10.28 8.74
N THR A 187 15.93 -11.00 7.65
CA THR A 187 15.45 -10.44 6.39
C THR A 187 14.29 -11.27 5.87
N VAL A 188 13.23 -10.59 5.44
CA VAL A 188 11.97 -11.18 5.00
C VAL A 188 11.66 -10.62 3.61
N PHE A 189 11.33 -11.51 2.68
CA PHE A 189 10.77 -11.13 1.39
C PHE A 189 9.30 -11.54 1.34
N LEU A 190 8.41 -10.56 1.12
CA LEU A 190 6.98 -10.76 0.91
C LEU A 190 6.67 -10.68 -0.58
N GLY A 191 5.97 -11.69 -1.06
CA GLY A 191 5.41 -11.72 -2.39
C GLY A 191 3.97 -11.22 -2.46
N ASP A 192 3.20 -11.74 -3.42
CA ASP A 192 1.81 -11.37 -3.67
C ASP A 192 0.89 -12.25 -2.81
N ILE A 193 0.78 -11.88 -1.54
CA ILE A 193 -0.05 -12.54 -0.52
C ILE A 193 -1.30 -11.68 -0.24
N SER A 194 -2.32 -12.27 0.39
CA SER A 194 -3.52 -11.54 0.78
C SER A 194 -3.19 -10.26 1.56
N ARG A 195 -4.01 -9.23 1.36
CA ARG A 195 -3.82 -7.92 1.97
C ARG A 195 -3.74 -7.99 3.49
N GLU A 196 -4.56 -8.84 4.10
CA GLU A 196 -4.57 -9.10 5.54
C GLU A 196 -3.24 -9.69 6.02
N LEU A 197 -2.78 -10.79 5.41
CA LEU A 197 -1.51 -11.42 5.76
C LEU A 197 -0.32 -10.47 5.49
N ARG A 198 -0.37 -9.68 4.42
CA ARG A 198 0.67 -8.69 4.11
C ARG A 198 0.81 -7.64 5.20
N LEU A 199 -0.29 -7.11 5.71
CA LEU A 199 -0.30 -6.10 6.78
C LEU A 199 0.28 -6.69 8.06
N ASP A 200 -0.21 -7.86 8.47
CA ASP A 200 0.20 -8.56 9.68
C ASP A 200 1.71 -8.90 9.69
N LEU A 201 2.23 -9.44 8.60
CA LEU A 201 3.66 -9.74 8.48
C LEU A 201 4.54 -8.48 8.38
N THR A 202 4.00 -7.38 7.83
CA THR A 202 4.69 -6.09 7.76
C THR A 202 4.82 -5.48 9.14
N GLU A 203 3.75 -5.51 9.94
CA GLU A 203 3.73 -5.07 11.33
C GLU A 203 4.72 -5.87 12.18
N TYR A 204 4.65 -7.21 12.11
CA TYR A 204 5.60 -8.09 12.81
C TYR A 204 7.06 -7.78 12.45
N CYS A 205 7.34 -7.54 11.17
CA CYS A 205 8.68 -7.14 10.74
C CYS A 205 9.11 -5.79 11.31
N PHE A 206 8.20 -4.83 11.41
CA PHE A 206 8.46 -3.50 11.94
C PHE A 206 8.78 -3.56 13.44
N GLU A 207 7.94 -4.24 14.23
CA GLU A 207 8.12 -4.41 15.68
C GLU A 207 9.43 -5.12 16.03
N HIS A 208 9.79 -6.14 15.24
CA HIS A 208 10.99 -6.95 15.48
C HIS A 208 12.23 -6.44 14.73
N ASN A 209 12.15 -5.24 14.14
CA ASN A 209 13.24 -4.58 13.40
C ASN A 209 13.87 -5.49 12.32
N LYS A 210 13.03 -6.30 11.66
CA LYS A 210 13.41 -7.18 10.55
C LYS A 210 13.45 -6.37 9.26
N ARG A 211 14.37 -6.71 8.36
CA ARG A 211 14.46 -6.04 7.06
C ARG A 211 13.41 -6.64 6.11
N LEU A 212 12.45 -5.81 5.72
CA LEU A 212 11.36 -6.20 4.85
C LEU A 212 11.59 -5.78 3.39
N TYR A 213 11.41 -6.71 2.46
CA TYR A 213 11.34 -6.48 1.02
C TYR A 213 9.97 -6.93 0.51
N VAL A 214 9.25 -6.06 -0.19
CA VAL A 214 7.89 -6.36 -0.67
C VAL A 214 7.85 -6.30 -2.19
N LEU A 215 7.29 -7.32 -2.83
CA LEU A 215 6.94 -7.27 -4.26
C LEU A 215 5.68 -6.39 -4.42
N PRO A 216 5.75 -5.27 -5.17
CA PRO A 216 4.64 -4.34 -5.26
C PRO A 216 3.51 -4.87 -6.17
N THR A 217 2.27 -4.56 -5.80
CA THR A 217 1.09 -4.76 -6.66
C THR A 217 0.94 -3.60 -7.66
N VAL A 218 0.05 -3.73 -8.64
CA VAL A 218 -0.27 -2.62 -9.58
C VAL A 218 -0.84 -1.42 -8.82
N GLU A 219 -1.64 -1.65 -7.78
CA GLU A 219 -2.20 -0.60 -6.93
C GLU A 219 -1.10 0.14 -6.17
N ASP A 220 -0.16 -0.60 -5.55
CA ASP A 220 0.98 0.00 -4.85
C ASP A 220 1.76 0.96 -5.76
N ILE A 221 1.94 0.59 -7.03
CA ILE A 221 2.67 1.39 -8.02
C ILE A 221 1.94 2.70 -8.33
N ILE A 222 0.61 2.64 -8.49
CA ILE A 222 -0.21 3.83 -8.77
C ILE A 222 -0.18 4.80 -7.59
N PHE A 223 -0.24 4.28 -6.35
CA PHE A 223 -0.23 5.12 -5.16
C PHE A 223 1.17 5.59 -4.74
N HIS A 224 2.25 4.92 -5.17
CA HIS A 224 3.63 5.25 -4.79
C HIS A 224 4.01 6.72 -5.05
N ASN A 225 3.52 7.28 -6.15
CA ASN A 225 3.78 8.67 -6.57
C ASN A 225 2.57 9.59 -6.43
N ALA A 226 1.51 9.14 -5.74
CA ALA A 226 0.36 9.99 -5.53
C ALA A 226 0.74 11.15 -4.60
N HIS A 227 0.32 12.35 -4.95
CA HIS A 227 0.60 13.52 -4.11
C HIS A 227 -0.41 13.60 -2.99
N GLU A 228 0.10 13.76 -1.78
CA GLU A 228 -0.70 14.22 -0.65
C GLU A 228 -1.31 15.58 -1.00
N ASN A 229 -2.63 15.65 -0.96
CA ASN A 229 -3.39 16.86 -1.16
C ASN A 229 -4.45 16.94 -0.05
N ILE A 230 -4.79 18.16 0.36
CA ILE A 230 -5.83 18.37 1.37
C ILE A 230 -6.99 19.02 0.62
N ILE A 231 -8.06 18.28 0.43
CA ILE A 231 -9.30 18.79 -0.18
C ILE A 231 -10.30 19.00 0.94
N GLY A 232 -10.57 20.27 1.26
CA GLY A 232 -11.29 20.63 2.48
C GLY A 232 -10.41 20.40 3.70
N ASP A 233 -10.70 19.33 4.43
CA ASP A 233 -10.01 18.85 5.64
C ASP A 233 -9.55 17.39 5.54
N SER A 234 -9.85 16.72 4.43
CA SER A 234 -9.42 15.34 4.19
C SER A 234 -8.07 15.31 3.49
N LEU A 235 -7.12 14.58 4.07
CA LEU A 235 -5.92 14.15 3.36
C LEU A 235 -6.34 13.13 2.30
N VAL A 236 -6.12 13.47 1.04
CA VAL A 236 -6.38 12.62 -0.10
C VAL A 236 -5.11 12.45 -0.91
N TYR A 237 -4.93 11.26 -1.48
CA TYR A 237 -3.90 11.02 -2.46
C TYR A 237 -4.44 11.42 -3.84
N GLN A 238 -3.89 12.50 -4.39
CA GLN A 238 -4.10 12.84 -5.78
C GLN A 238 -3.14 12.01 -6.64
N CYS A 239 -3.64 10.91 -7.21
CA CYS A 239 -2.90 10.15 -8.20
C CYS A 239 -2.63 11.05 -9.41
N LYS A 240 -1.36 11.34 -9.69
CA LYS A 240 -0.99 12.09 -10.89
C LYS A 240 -1.22 11.21 -12.11
N ASN A 241 -2.08 11.63 -13.02
CA ASN A 241 -1.95 11.18 -14.40
C ASN A 241 -0.73 11.88 -15.00
N HIS A 242 0.46 11.30 -14.81
CA HIS A 242 1.69 11.91 -15.30
C HIS A 242 1.66 11.94 -16.83
N THR A 243 1.27 13.08 -17.36
CA THR A 243 1.42 13.43 -18.76
C THR A 243 2.50 14.50 -18.83
N PHE A 244 3.40 14.38 -19.80
CA PHE A 244 4.40 15.42 -20.05
C PHE A 244 3.70 16.77 -20.23
N SER A 245 4.26 17.83 -19.64
CA SER A 245 3.84 19.18 -20.00
C SER A 245 4.02 19.40 -21.50
N VAL A 246 3.35 20.40 -22.09
CA VAL A 246 3.47 20.68 -23.53
C VAL A 246 4.94 20.87 -23.93
N GLU A 247 5.71 21.58 -23.10
CA GLU A 247 7.15 21.80 -23.27
C GLU A 247 7.94 20.49 -23.18
N GLN A 248 7.69 19.68 -22.16
CA GLN A 248 8.37 18.39 -22.01
C GLN A 248 8.01 17.42 -23.14
N ALA A 249 6.76 17.43 -23.62
CA ALA A 249 6.34 16.62 -24.75
C ALA A 249 7.04 17.06 -26.04
N ALA A 250 7.24 18.37 -26.24
CA ALA A 250 8.02 18.91 -27.34
C ALA A 250 9.51 18.50 -27.23
N VAL A 251 10.12 18.61 -26.05
CA VAL A 251 11.50 18.16 -25.80
C VAL A 251 11.65 16.66 -26.05
N LYS A 252 10.75 15.84 -25.51
CA LYS A 252 10.71 14.39 -25.75
C LYS A 252 10.61 14.10 -27.24
N ARG A 253 9.79 14.85 -27.97
CA ARG A 253 9.64 14.67 -29.41
C ARG A 253 10.92 15.04 -30.19
N LEU A 254 11.57 16.14 -29.82
CA LEU A 254 12.85 16.53 -30.41
C LEU A 254 13.93 15.48 -30.13
N MET A 255 13.98 14.93 -28.92
CA MET A 255 14.86 13.82 -28.57
C MET A 255 14.56 12.58 -29.42
N ASP A 256 13.28 12.17 -29.51
CA ASP A 256 12.85 11.04 -30.33
C ASP A 256 13.32 11.18 -31.77
N ILE A 257 13.19 12.37 -32.35
CA ILE A 257 13.65 12.66 -33.72
C ILE A 257 15.19 12.61 -33.78
N GLY A 258 15.88 13.34 -32.91
CA GLY A 258 17.34 13.47 -32.94
C GLY A 258 18.07 12.14 -32.76
N PHE A 259 17.70 11.37 -31.73
CA PHE A 259 18.30 10.06 -31.49
C PHE A 259 17.88 9.02 -32.54
N SER A 260 16.68 9.10 -33.11
CA SER A 260 16.29 8.19 -34.21
C SER A 260 17.01 8.50 -35.50
N LEU A 261 17.20 9.78 -35.86
CA LEU A 261 18.01 10.18 -37.01
C LEU A 261 19.46 9.72 -36.85
N LEU A 262 20.06 9.97 -35.68
CA LEU A 262 21.40 9.49 -35.35
C LEU A 262 21.46 7.96 -35.43
N GLY A 263 20.48 7.26 -34.85
CA GLY A 263 20.35 5.81 -34.90
C GLY A 263 20.27 5.28 -36.33
N ILE A 264 19.48 5.90 -37.20
CA ILE A 264 19.39 5.53 -38.62
C ILE A 264 20.73 5.74 -39.31
N VAL A 265 21.39 6.89 -39.13
CA VAL A 265 22.68 7.15 -39.78
C VAL A 265 23.72 6.12 -39.34
N LEU A 266 23.87 5.91 -38.03
CA LEU A 266 24.85 4.98 -37.46
C LEU A 266 24.57 3.52 -37.84
N THR A 267 23.31 3.12 -37.91
CA THR A 267 22.92 1.73 -38.19
C THR A 267 22.60 1.46 -39.67
N SER A 268 22.54 2.49 -40.52
CA SER A 268 22.19 2.34 -41.95
C SER A 268 23.05 1.33 -42.72
N PRO A 269 24.39 1.20 -42.49
CA PRO A 269 25.17 0.17 -43.20
C PRO A 269 24.76 -1.23 -42.78
N ILE A 270 24.46 -1.43 -41.49
CA ILE A 270 24.00 -2.71 -40.92
C ILE A 270 22.59 -3.02 -41.44
N MET A 271 21.70 -2.03 -41.48
CA MET A 271 20.34 -2.17 -42.01
C MET A 271 20.34 -2.53 -43.50
N LEU A 272 21.21 -1.93 -44.30
CA LEU A 272 21.37 -2.25 -45.72
C LEU A 272 21.87 -3.68 -45.91
N LEU A 273 22.90 -4.08 -45.16
CA LEU A 273 23.44 -5.44 -45.21
C LEU A 273 22.38 -6.48 -44.80
N ALA A 274 21.64 -6.21 -43.72
CA ALA A 274 20.55 -7.09 -43.27
C ALA A 274 19.46 -7.21 -44.35
N ALA A 275 19.06 -6.09 -44.96
CA ALA A 275 18.08 -6.08 -46.05
C ALA A 275 18.53 -6.94 -47.24
N LEU A 276 19.80 -6.83 -47.64
CA LEU A 276 20.38 -7.64 -48.72
C LEU A 276 20.38 -9.13 -48.37
N ILE A 277 20.83 -9.50 -47.17
CA ILE A 277 20.88 -10.90 -46.73
C ILE A 277 19.46 -11.51 -46.70
N ILE A 278 18.47 -10.79 -46.16
CA ILE A 278 17.07 -11.23 -46.15
C ILE A 278 16.55 -11.46 -47.57
N LYS A 279 16.90 -10.55 -48.50
CA LYS A 279 16.46 -10.65 -49.89
C LYS A 279 17.11 -11.81 -50.63
N LEU A 280 18.40 -12.06 -50.38
CA LEU A 280 19.16 -13.17 -50.95
C LEU A 280 18.73 -14.53 -50.40
N GLN A 281 18.17 -14.58 -49.19
CA GLN A 281 17.85 -15.83 -48.52
C GLN A 281 16.66 -16.58 -49.15
N ASP A 282 15.58 -15.89 -49.52
CA ASP A 282 14.38 -16.54 -50.09
C ASP A 282 13.61 -15.65 -51.09
N GLY A 283 14.16 -14.48 -51.49
CA GLY A 283 13.54 -13.58 -52.46
C GLY A 283 12.32 -12.79 -51.95
N GLY A 284 11.86 -13.03 -50.71
CA GLY A 284 10.67 -12.43 -50.13
C GLY A 284 10.79 -10.93 -49.80
N PRO A 285 9.77 -10.35 -49.16
CA PRO A 285 9.80 -8.96 -48.70
C PRO A 285 10.83 -8.77 -47.56
N VAL A 286 11.55 -7.65 -47.59
CA VAL A 286 12.55 -7.33 -46.55
C VAL A 286 11.89 -6.99 -45.22
N PHE A 287 10.79 -6.23 -45.26
CA PHE A 287 10.09 -5.78 -44.08
C PHE A 287 8.91 -6.68 -43.73
N PHE A 288 8.80 -7.00 -42.45
CA PHE A 288 7.60 -7.55 -41.83
C PHE A 288 6.77 -6.40 -41.26
N LYS A 289 5.48 -6.37 -41.57
CA LYS A 289 4.52 -5.34 -41.16
C LYS A 289 3.47 -5.96 -40.26
N GLN A 290 3.19 -5.32 -39.12
CA GLN A 290 2.18 -5.80 -38.19
C GLN A 290 1.40 -4.67 -37.53
N VAL A 291 0.08 -4.80 -37.43
CA VAL A 291 -0.78 -3.84 -36.73
C VAL A 291 -0.62 -4.01 -35.21
N ARG A 292 -0.42 -2.90 -34.50
CA ARG A 292 -0.21 -2.84 -33.05
C ARG A 292 -0.98 -1.66 -32.46
N TYR A 293 -1.26 -1.72 -31.15
CA TYR A 293 -1.78 -0.56 -30.41
C TYR A 293 -0.65 0.35 -29.92
N THR A 294 -0.88 1.67 -29.97
CA THR A 294 -0.09 2.72 -29.33
C THR A 294 -0.99 3.53 -28.38
N ARG A 295 -0.61 4.78 -28.08
CA ARG A 295 -1.35 5.68 -27.19
C ARG A 295 -2.84 5.75 -27.55
N ASN A 296 -3.71 5.71 -26.53
CA ASN A 296 -5.16 5.83 -26.65
C ASN A 296 -5.79 4.83 -27.62
N TYR A 297 -5.30 3.58 -27.64
CA TYR A 297 -5.80 2.51 -28.51
C TYR A 297 -5.71 2.81 -30.01
N GLN A 298 -4.86 3.77 -30.42
CA GLN A 298 -4.63 4.01 -31.84
C GLN A 298 -3.88 2.83 -32.46
N LYS A 299 -4.35 2.37 -33.61
CA LYS A 299 -3.69 1.32 -34.40
C LYS A 299 -2.63 1.94 -35.30
N PHE A 300 -1.46 1.33 -35.35
CA PHE A 300 -0.39 1.70 -36.28
C PHE A 300 0.31 0.46 -36.83
N THR A 301 1.04 0.61 -37.94
CA THR A 301 1.77 -0.50 -38.56
C THR A 301 3.24 -0.48 -38.11
N LEU A 302 3.60 -1.43 -37.26
CA LEU A 302 4.97 -1.64 -36.81
C LEU A 302 5.82 -2.21 -37.96
N LEU A 303 7.01 -1.64 -38.17
CA LEU A 303 7.99 -2.11 -39.13
C LEU A 303 9.11 -2.90 -38.44
N LYS A 304 9.41 -4.09 -38.97
CA LYS A 304 10.57 -4.90 -38.58
C LYS A 304 11.27 -5.47 -39.79
N PHE A 305 12.52 -5.87 -39.65
CA PHE A 305 13.09 -6.79 -40.63
C PHE A 305 12.47 -8.17 -40.46
N ARG A 306 12.18 -8.81 -41.58
CA ARG A 306 11.62 -10.16 -41.57
C ARG A 306 12.68 -11.16 -41.11
N SER A 307 12.42 -11.80 -39.98
CA SER A 307 13.27 -12.84 -39.39
C SER A 307 12.71 -14.25 -39.53
N MET A 308 11.54 -14.40 -40.16
CA MET A 308 10.83 -15.68 -40.34
C MET A 308 10.57 -15.93 -41.82
N ILE A 309 10.30 -17.18 -42.19
CA ILE A 309 9.91 -17.57 -43.55
C ILE A 309 8.65 -16.79 -44.00
N VAL A 310 8.45 -16.70 -45.33
CA VAL A 310 7.21 -16.12 -45.89
C VAL A 310 6.00 -16.90 -45.37
N ASP A 311 4.94 -16.19 -44.99
CA ASP A 311 3.68 -16.76 -44.50
C ASP A 311 3.80 -17.63 -43.23
N ALA A 312 4.79 -17.35 -42.38
CA ALA A 312 5.01 -18.05 -41.11
C ALA A 312 3.81 -18.03 -40.11
N GLU A 313 2.82 -17.16 -40.32
CA GLU A 313 1.62 -17.02 -39.49
C GLU A 313 0.33 -17.23 -40.32
N LYS A 314 0.39 -18.02 -41.40
CA LYS A 314 -0.78 -18.28 -42.28
C LYS A 314 -1.98 -18.87 -41.52
N ASP A 315 -1.72 -19.65 -40.48
CA ASP A 315 -2.73 -20.31 -39.64
C ASP A 315 -3.08 -19.49 -38.37
N GLY A 316 -2.72 -18.21 -38.34
CA GLY A 316 -3.01 -17.29 -37.23
C GLY A 316 -1.79 -16.93 -36.38
N ALA A 317 -2.01 -16.01 -35.43
CA ALA A 317 -0.96 -15.52 -34.53
C ALA A 317 -0.50 -16.61 -33.55
N GLN A 318 0.81 -16.92 -33.57
CA GLN A 318 1.41 -17.90 -32.67
C GLN A 318 2.65 -17.31 -31.98
N PHE A 319 2.92 -17.74 -30.74
CA PHE A 319 4.16 -17.36 -30.06
C PHE A 319 5.37 -18.08 -30.67
N THR A 320 6.53 -17.41 -30.60
CA THR A 320 7.80 -17.97 -31.08
C THR A 320 8.39 -18.89 -30.02
N LYS A 321 8.84 -20.10 -30.40
CA LYS A 321 9.46 -21.07 -29.47
C LYS A 321 11.00 -21.08 -29.57
N PRO A 322 11.70 -21.57 -28.53
CA PRO A 322 13.10 -21.95 -28.68
C PRO A 322 13.26 -22.99 -29.80
N GLY A 323 14.10 -22.69 -30.80
CA GLY A 323 14.32 -23.58 -31.95
C GLY A 323 13.19 -23.62 -32.99
N ASP A 324 12.29 -22.64 -32.99
CA ASP A 324 11.17 -22.55 -33.94
C ASP A 324 11.64 -22.61 -35.40
N SER A 325 11.13 -23.60 -36.15
CA SER A 325 11.49 -23.90 -37.52
C SER A 325 11.11 -22.80 -38.52
N ARG A 326 10.21 -21.90 -38.12
CA ARG A 326 9.78 -20.76 -38.94
C ARG A 326 10.81 -19.64 -38.95
N ILE A 327 11.74 -19.59 -37.99
CA ILE A 327 12.79 -18.57 -37.94
C ILE A 327 13.92 -18.94 -38.89
N THR A 328 14.31 -18.00 -39.74
CA THR A 328 15.43 -18.25 -40.66
C THR A 328 16.77 -18.27 -39.92
N PRO A 329 17.81 -18.96 -40.43
CA PRO A 329 19.15 -18.94 -39.83
C PRO A 329 19.68 -17.54 -39.52
N PHE A 330 19.58 -16.61 -40.47
CA PHE A 330 19.95 -15.21 -40.27
C PHE A 330 18.96 -14.47 -39.36
N GLY A 331 17.67 -14.83 -39.43
CA GLY A 331 16.63 -14.35 -38.52
C GLY A 331 16.96 -14.61 -37.05
N ARG A 332 17.52 -15.78 -36.71
CA ARG A 332 17.97 -16.08 -35.33
C ARG A 332 19.05 -15.10 -34.87
N PHE A 333 20.03 -14.79 -35.72
CA PHE A 333 21.06 -13.82 -35.42
C PHE A 333 20.50 -12.40 -35.27
N MET A 334 19.61 -11.97 -36.17
CA MET A 334 18.99 -10.64 -36.09
C MET A 334 18.17 -10.45 -34.82
N ARG A 335 17.39 -11.46 -34.41
CA ARG A 335 16.56 -11.41 -33.20
C ARG A 335 17.41 -11.39 -31.92
N ALA A 336 18.54 -12.10 -31.91
CA ALA A 336 19.50 -12.09 -30.80
C ALA A 336 20.20 -10.72 -30.67
N SER A 337 20.58 -10.12 -31.80
CA SER A 337 21.28 -8.81 -31.86
C SER A 337 20.35 -7.59 -31.89
N ARG A 338 19.03 -7.80 -31.93
CA ARG A 338 17.98 -6.77 -32.08
C ARG A 338 18.05 -5.95 -33.36
N ILE A 339 18.79 -6.43 -34.36
CA ILE A 339 18.85 -5.79 -35.68
C ILE A 339 17.46 -5.78 -36.33
N ASP A 340 16.61 -6.77 -36.03
CA ASP A 340 15.26 -6.86 -36.58
C ASP A 340 14.36 -5.67 -36.23
N GLU A 341 14.68 -4.94 -35.15
CA GLU A 341 13.89 -3.84 -34.63
C GLU A 341 14.35 -2.46 -35.13
N LEU A 342 15.50 -2.36 -35.78
CA LEU A 342 16.04 -1.08 -36.29
C LEU A 342 15.09 -0.31 -37.23
N PRO A 343 14.28 -0.95 -38.09
CA PRO A 343 13.30 -0.23 -38.91
C PRO A 343 12.26 0.55 -38.10
N GLN A 344 12.07 0.26 -36.81
CA GLN A 344 11.15 1.00 -35.95
C GLN A 344 11.58 2.46 -35.74
N PHE A 345 12.84 2.83 -36.00
CA PHE A 345 13.25 4.24 -36.02
C PHE A 345 12.40 5.07 -37.01
N PHE A 346 11.95 4.48 -38.12
CA PHE A 346 11.03 5.16 -39.04
C PHE A 346 9.65 5.38 -38.42
N ASN A 347 9.11 4.42 -37.66
CA ASN A 347 7.84 4.61 -36.92
C ASN A 347 7.97 5.71 -35.86
N ILE A 348 9.14 5.82 -35.22
CA ILE A 348 9.43 6.91 -34.28
C ILE A 348 9.47 8.25 -35.03
N LEU A 349 10.16 8.35 -36.17
CA LEU A 349 10.18 9.58 -36.97
C LEU A 349 8.78 9.99 -37.45
N SER A 350 7.91 9.05 -37.83
CA SER A 350 6.51 9.31 -38.18
C SER A 350 5.64 9.74 -36.99
N GLY A 351 6.13 9.53 -35.76
CA GLY A 351 5.44 9.94 -34.54
C GLY A 351 4.41 8.92 -34.02
N GLU A 352 4.34 7.72 -34.60
CA GLU A 352 3.48 6.63 -34.14
C GLU A 352 4.03 5.96 -32.87
N MET A 353 5.36 5.97 -32.75
CA MET A 353 6.13 5.44 -31.61
C MET A 353 7.02 6.52 -30.98
N SER A 354 7.59 6.18 -29.82
CA SER A 354 8.65 6.92 -29.14
C SER A 354 9.88 6.03 -28.97
N LEU A 355 11.05 6.59 -28.70
CA LEU A 355 12.22 5.78 -28.33
C LEU A 355 11.96 5.03 -27.03
N VAL A 356 11.40 5.75 -26.05
CA VAL A 356 11.16 5.24 -24.70
C VAL A 356 9.67 5.16 -24.40
N GLY A 357 9.22 3.97 -24.01
CA GLY A 357 7.84 3.67 -23.65
C GLY A 357 7.57 2.18 -23.51
N PRO A 358 6.38 1.79 -23.06
CA PRO A 358 5.95 0.39 -23.05
C PRO A 358 6.05 -0.19 -24.46
N ARG A 359 6.55 -1.42 -24.59
CA ARG A 359 6.68 -2.08 -25.89
C ARG A 359 5.31 -2.21 -26.58
N ALA A 360 5.28 -2.00 -27.90
CA ALA A 360 4.08 -2.18 -28.71
C ALA A 360 3.62 -3.64 -28.70
N GLU A 361 2.37 -3.89 -28.31
CA GLU A 361 1.79 -5.22 -28.17
C GLU A 361 0.78 -5.51 -29.29
N ARG A 362 0.64 -6.81 -29.66
CA ARG A 362 -0.30 -7.24 -30.71
C ARG A 362 -1.73 -6.89 -30.31
N THR A 363 -2.58 -6.56 -31.27
CA THR A 363 -3.97 -6.19 -30.97
C THR A 363 -4.71 -7.33 -30.29
N GLU A 364 -4.50 -8.56 -30.76
CA GLU A 364 -5.10 -9.78 -30.22
C GLU A 364 -4.63 -10.06 -28.78
N ASN A 365 -3.34 -9.84 -28.51
CA ASN A 365 -2.76 -10.02 -27.19
C ASN A 365 -3.32 -8.98 -26.20
N VAL A 366 -3.40 -7.71 -26.62
CA VAL A 366 -3.94 -6.64 -25.78
C VAL A 366 -5.40 -6.90 -25.43
N GLU A 367 -6.21 -7.33 -26.39
CA GLU A 367 -7.63 -7.65 -26.18
C GLU A 367 -7.76 -8.79 -25.17
N PHE A 368 -7.04 -9.90 -25.36
CA PHE A 368 -7.00 -11.01 -24.42
C PHE A 368 -6.52 -10.62 -23.01
N TYR A 369 -5.45 -9.83 -22.90
CA TYR A 369 -4.94 -9.39 -21.60
C TYR A 369 -5.92 -8.44 -20.91
N CYS A 370 -6.61 -7.56 -21.65
CA CYS A 370 -7.59 -6.63 -21.08
C CYS A 370 -8.88 -7.31 -20.63
N GLU A 371 -9.27 -8.44 -21.23
CA GLU A 371 -10.39 -9.26 -20.77
C GLU A 371 -10.11 -9.89 -19.40
N ARG A 372 -8.86 -10.31 -19.15
CA ARG A 372 -8.44 -10.97 -17.91
C ARG A 372 -7.97 -10.01 -16.83
N MET A 373 -7.30 -8.94 -17.24
CA MET A 373 -6.72 -7.92 -16.38
C MET A 373 -7.05 -6.55 -16.98
N PRO A 374 -8.20 -5.96 -16.60
CA PRO A 374 -8.66 -4.67 -17.11
C PRO A 374 -7.60 -3.58 -17.06
N GLU A 375 -6.74 -3.59 -16.05
CA GLU A 375 -5.64 -2.65 -15.78
C GLU A 375 -4.56 -2.67 -16.88
N PHE A 376 -4.47 -3.75 -17.67
CA PHE A 376 -3.55 -3.82 -18.79
C PHE A 376 -3.75 -2.66 -19.79
N ARG A 377 -4.96 -2.07 -19.82
CA ARG A 377 -5.26 -0.86 -20.59
C ARG A 377 -4.36 0.33 -20.30
N TYR A 378 -3.87 0.45 -19.08
CA TYR A 378 -3.15 1.64 -18.65
C TYR A 378 -1.82 1.83 -19.39
N ARG A 379 -1.21 0.76 -19.93
CA ARG A 379 0.01 0.87 -20.74
C ARG A 379 -0.18 1.75 -21.99
N MET A 380 -1.42 1.88 -22.49
CA MET A 380 -1.76 2.72 -23.65
C MET A 380 -1.98 4.20 -23.29
N LYS A 381 -1.72 4.64 -22.05
CA LYS A 381 -1.72 6.09 -21.71
C LYS A 381 -0.61 6.87 -22.43
N VAL A 382 0.49 6.20 -22.79
CA VAL A 382 1.66 6.79 -23.47
C VAL A 382 1.92 6.10 -24.81
N LYS A 383 2.75 6.71 -25.65
CA LYS A 383 3.14 6.10 -26.93
C LYS A 383 3.96 4.83 -26.69
N ALA A 384 3.79 3.86 -27.58
CA ALA A 384 4.61 2.66 -27.56
C ALA A 384 6.09 3.01 -27.79
N GLY A 385 6.97 2.33 -27.06
CA GLY A 385 8.41 2.53 -27.08
C GLY A 385 9.16 1.41 -27.80
N LEU A 386 10.31 1.77 -28.41
CA LEU A 386 11.31 0.79 -28.84
C LEU A 386 11.97 0.12 -27.62
N THR A 387 12.40 0.94 -26.66
CA THR A 387 12.93 0.51 -25.36
C THR A 387 12.06 1.00 -24.20
N GLY A 388 12.19 0.39 -23.03
CA GLY A 388 11.37 0.67 -21.85
C GLY A 388 11.82 -0.13 -20.64
N TYR A 389 11.15 0.06 -19.50
CA TYR A 389 11.48 -0.63 -18.25
C TYR A 389 11.45 -2.16 -18.41
N ALA A 390 10.43 -2.69 -19.08
CA ALA A 390 10.31 -4.13 -19.33
C ALA A 390 11.47 -4.68 -20.17
N GLN A 391 11.98 -3.92 -21.14
CA GLN A 391 13.12 -4.33 -21.98
C GLN A 391 14.45 -4.28 -21.22
N ILE A 392 14.58 -3.38 -20.25
CA ILE A 392 15.84 -3.11 -19.55
C ILE A 392 15.99 -3.93 -18.28
N TYR A 393 14.91 -4.03 -17.51
CA TYR A 393 14.88 -4.73 -16.23
C TYR A 393 14.19 -6.09 -16.32
N GLY A 394 13.35 -6.33 -17.34
CA GLY A 394 12.75 -7.64 -17.57
C GLY A 394 13.77 -8.63 -18.15
N LYS A 395 13.81 -9.83 -17.60
CA LYS A 395 14.56 -10.99 -18.13
C LYS A 395 13.60 -12.14 -18.40
N TYR A 396 13.92 -13.00 -19.38
CA TYR A 396 13.21 -14.21 -19.83
C TYR A 396 12.15 -14.72 -18.84
N ASN A 397 10.91 -14.80 -19.31
CA ASN A 397 9.70 -15.17 -18.56
C ASN A 397 9.14 -14.13 -17.59
N THR A 398 9.27 -12.82 -17.86
CA THR A 398 8.39 -11.84 -17.18
C THR A 398 6.96 -12.11 -17.64
N ASN A 399 6.09 -12.50 -16.72
CA ASN A 399 4.66 -12.70 -16.99
C ASN A 399 4.04 -11.41 -17.57
N PHE A 400 2.89 -11.47 -18.23
CA PHE A 400 2.20 -10.28 -18.72
C PHE A 400 1.85 -9.31 -17.57
N ASP A 401 1.65 -9.83 -16.35
CA ASP A 401 1.52 -9.05 -15.11
C ASP A 401 2.83 -8.34 -14.70
N ASP A 402 3.95 -9.07 -14.56
CA ASP A 402 5.26 -8.43 -14.24
C ASP A 402 5.65 -7.37 -15.29
N LYS A 403 5.35 -7.66 -16.56
CA LYS A 403 5.54 -6.72 -17.66
C LYS A 403 4.68 -5.48 -17.47
N LEU A 404 3.41 -5.64 -17.09
CA LEU A 404 2.54 -4.52 -16.77
C LEU A 404 3.08 -3.71 -15.59
N LYS A 405 3.51 -4.36 -14.49
CA LYS A 405 4.12 -3.68 -13.32
C LYS A 405 5.31 -2.82 -13.72
N LEU A 406 6.22 -3.35 -14.56
CA LEU A 406 7.36 -2.58 -15.09
C LEU A 406 6.92 -1.43 -16.02
N ASP A 407 5.94 -1.65 -16.88
CA ASP A 407 5.41 -0.62 -17.78
C ASP A 407 4.67 0.49 -16.98
N MET A 408 3.98 0.14 -15.90
CA MET A 408 3.33 1.09 -14.98
C MET A 408 4.34 1.91 -14.19
N LEU A 409 5.39 1.28 -13.66
CA LEU A 409 6.50 1.99 -13.01
C LEU A 409 7.10 3.06 -13.92
N TYR A 410 7.24 2.77 -15.23
CA TYR A 410 7.67 3.78 -16.19
C TYR A 410 6.63 4.90 -16.35
N ILE A 411 5.36 4.56 -16.59
CA ILE A 411 4.30 5.55 -16.87
C ILE A 411 4.13 6.53 -15.71
N GLU A 412 4.12 6.01 -14.48
CA GLU A 412 3.96 6.82 -13.26
C GLU A 412 5.20 7.67 -12.92
N ASN A 413 6.37 7.38 -13.53
CA ASN A 413 7.63 8.10 -13.31
C ASN A 413 8.19 8.79 -14.58
N CYS A 414 7.40 8.84 -15.67
CA CYS A 414 7.93 9.25 -16.96
C CYS A 414 8.47 10.70 -16.92
N SER A 415 9.72 10.87 -17.33
CA SER A 415 10.41 12.16 -17.34
C SER A 415 11.52 12.17 -18.39
N ILE A 416 11.93 13.35 -18.85
CA ILE A 416 13.03 13.48 -19.83
C ILE A 416 14.32 12.85 -19.32
N ARG A 417 14.61 13.03 -18.03
CA ARG A 417 15.77 12.43 -17.37
C ARG A 417 15.69 10.91 -17.39
N LEU A 418 14.52 10.36 -17.06
CA LEU A 418 14.31 8.91 -17.07
C LEU A 418 14.43 8.34 -18.48
N ASP A 419 13.89 9.02 -19.48
CA ASP A 419 14.00 8.61 -20.88
C ASP A 419 15.47 8.54 -21.32
N LEU A 420 16.26 9.57 -21.03
CA LEU A 420 17.70 9.57 -21.30
C LEU A 420 18.38 8.39 -20.61
N GLN A 421 18.10 8.17 -19.32
CA GLN A 421 18.64 7.05 -18.57
C GLN A 421 18.31 5.71 -19.23
N LEU A 422 17.07 5.47 -19.64
CA LEU A 422 16.65 4.22 -20.28
C LEU A 422 17.30 4.04 -21.66
N ILE A 423 17.44 5.10 -22.46
CA ILE A 423 18.18 5.06 -23.72
C ILE A 423 19.62 4.58 -23.47
N PHE A 424 20.32 5.20 -22.51
CA PHE A 424 21.69 4.81 -22.17
C PHE A 424 21.78 3.38 -21.62
N MET A 425 20.87 2.99 -20.73
CA MET A 425 20.79 1.64 -20.19
C MET A 425 20.48 0.58 -21.25
N THR A 426 19.83 0.94 -22.36
CA THR A 426 19.55 0.00 -23.46
C THR A 426 20.85 -0.52 -24.09
N PHE A 427 21.89 0.30 -24.21
CA PHE A 427 23.20 -0.15 -24.70
C PHE A 427 23.76 -1.27 -23.83
N ARG A 428 23.66 -1.14 -22.50
CA ARG A 428 24.09 -2.19 -21.57
C ARG A 428 23.41 -3.52 -21.88
N VAL A 429 22.10 -3.50 -22.15
CA VAL A 429 21.31 -4.71 -22.44
C VAL A 429 21.71 -5.32 -23.78
N LEU A 430 21.91 -4.50 -24.81
CA LEU A 430 22.32 -4.98 -26.14
C LEU A 430 23.66 -5.74 -26.12
N PHE A 431 24.58 -5.37 -25.24
CA PHE A 431 25.91 -6.00 -25.13
C PHE A 431 26.01 -7.12 -24.07
N LEU A 432 25.14 -7.13 -23.06
CA LEU A 432 25.17 -8.11 -21.96
C LEU A 432 24.11 -9.21 -22.05
N ALA A 433 23.20 -9.18 -23.03
CA ALA A 433 22.14 -10.16 -23.12
C ALA A 433 22.69 -11.57 -23.45
N GLU A 434 23.08 -12.31 -22.40
CA GLU A 434 23.35 -13.76 -22.45
C GLU A 434 22.06 -14.57 -22.68
N GLU A 435 20.89 -13.95 -22.55
CA GLU A 435 19.61 -14.62 -22.79
C GLU A 435 18.69 -13.64 -23.53
N SER A 436 18.32 -14.00 -24.76
CA SER A 436 17.35 -13.34 -25.63
C SER A 436 16.00 -12.98 -24.95
N THR A 437 15.10 -12.36 -25.68
CA THR A 437 13.93 -11.64 -25.11
C THR A 437 12.65 -12.13 -25.76
N GLU A 438 12.66 -13.38 -26.20
CA GLU A 438 11.65 -13.94 -27.06
C GLU A 438 10.75 -14.90 -26.30
N GLY A 439 9.50 -14.49 -26.13
CA GLY A 439 8.37 -15.36 -25.84
C GLY A 439 8.22 -15.77 -24.37
N PHE A 440 6.97 -15.74 -23.90
CA PHE A 440 6.54 -16.69 -22.89
C PHE A 440 6.81 -18.10 -23.48
N GLY A 441 7.41 -19.03 -22.74
CA GLY A 441 7.76 -20.37 -23.23
C GLY A 441 6.56 -21.29 -23.59
N VAL A 442 5.47 -20.72 -24.07
CA VAL A 442 4.16 -21.32 -24.32
C VAL A 442 3.75 -21.14 -25.78
N THR A 443 3.01 -22.12 -26.27
CA THR A 443 2.62 -22.31 -27.68
C THR A 443 1.50 -21.37 -28.12
N ASN A 444 0.42 -21.33 -27.33
CA ASN A 444 -0.78 -20.57 -27.59
C ASN A 444 -1.11 -19.66 -26.40
N LEU A 445 -1.95 -18.64 -26.64
CA LEU A 445 -2.46 -17.77 -25.58
C LEU A 445 -3.14 -18.57 -24.45
N SER A 446 -3.81 -19.68 -24.78
CA SER A 446 -4.47 -20.59 -23.84
C SER A 446 -3.50 -21.34 -22.92
N ASP A 447 -2.24 -21.52 -23.32
CA ASP A 447 -1.27 -22.33 -22.58
C ASP A 447 -0.59 -21.51 -21.47
N LEU A 448 -0.78 -20.19 -21.45
CA LEU A 448 -0.45 -19.32 -20.31
C LEU A 448 -1.20 -19.75 -19.02
N ASP A 449 -2.25 -20.56 -19.15
CA ASP A 449 -3.04 -21.11 -18.04
C ASP A 449 -2.44 -22.41 -17.45
N ALA A 450 -1.35 -22.94 -18.01
CA ALA A 450 -0.76 -24.21 -17.57
C ALA A 450 -0.04 -24.12 -16.21
N LYS A 451 -0.26 -25.14 -15.37
CA LYS A 451 0.32 -25.28 -14.03
C LYS A 451 1.85 -25.52 -14.10
N CYS A 452 2.68 -24.58 -13.63
CA CYS A 452 4.09 -24.82 -13.28
C CYS A 452 4.22 -25.54 -11.92
N ASP A 453 5.02 -26.60 -11.84
CA ASP A 453 5.17 -27.41 -10.62
C ASP A 453 6.10 -26.74 -9.60
N ILE A 454 5.49 -26.14 -8.56
CA ILE A 454 6.18 -25.62 -7.37
C ILE A 454 6.88 -26.74 -6.58
N CYS A 455 6.45 -27.99 -6.79
CA CYS A 455 6.91 -29.18 -6.10
C CYS A 455 8.39 -29.55 -6.37
N GLU A 456 9.05 -28.94 -7.36
CA GLU A 456 10.46 -29.20 -7.70
C GLU A 456 11.45 -28.17 -7.09
N PHE A 457 11.01 -27.33 -6.15
CA PHE A 457 11.89 -26.36 -5.50
C PHE A 457 12.84 -27.00 -4.47
N PRO A 458 14.14 -26.69 -4.48
CA PRO A 458 15.15 -27.32 -3.62
C PRO A 458 15.07 -26.94 -2.12
N PHE A 459 14.11 -26.12 -1.70
CA PHE A 459 13.98 -25.60 -0.32
C PHE A 459 12.58 -25.75 0.28
N ALA A 460 11.77 -26.70 -0.20
CA ALA A 460 10.57 -27.10 0.54
C ALA A 460 10.97 -28.15 1.59
N PRO A 461 11.14 -27.82 2.89
CA PRO A 461 11.09 -28.87 3.88
C PRO A 461 9.61 -29.26 4.04
N ALA A 462 9.34 -30.53 3.78
CA ALA A 462 8.18 -31.21 4.32
C ALA A 462 8.15 -30.96 5.84
N VAL A 463 7.17 -30.20 6.32
CA VAL A 463 6.85 -30.16 7.75
C VAL A 463 5.74 -31.17 7.97
N GLU A 464 6.12 -32.44 8.04
CA GLU A 464 5.31 -33.54 8.53
C GLU A 464 5.57 -33.75 10.04
N GLU A 465 4.48 -33.68 10.81
CA GLU A 465 4.13 -34.53 11.96
C GLU A 465 4.95 -34.54 13.28
N THR A 466 6.08 -33.86 13.45
CA THR A 466 6.96 -34.17 14.62
C THR A 466 7.04 -33.17 15.78
N ALA A 467 6.39 -32.00 15.74
CA ALA A 467 6.54 -30.98 16.80
C ALA A 467 5.46 -31.01 17.92
N LEU A 468 4.64 -32.07 17.98
CA LEU A 468 3.46 -32.15 18.84
C LEU A 468 3.57 -33.23 19.92
N LYS A 469 4.69 -33.31 20.65
CA LYS A 469 4.79 -34.11 21.88
C LYS A 469 5.73 -33.43 22.88
N SER A 470 5.30 -33.43 24.15
CA SER A 470 5.97 -32.84 25.35
C SER A 470 5.58 -31.36 25.59
N VAL A 471 5.05 -30.89 26.74
CA VAL A 471 4.96 -31.39 28.12
C VAL A 471 3.75 -30.71 28.82
N SER A 472 3.25 -31.38 29.86
CA SER A 472 2.04 -31.23 30.64
C SER A 472 2.14 -30.42 31.96
N ARG A 473 1.04 -29.71 32.30
CA ARG A 473 0.33 -29.59 33.62
C ARG A 473 0.83 -28.65 34.77
N PRO A 474 -0.08 -28.26 35.72
CA PRO A 474 -0.23 -26.88 36.26
C PRO A 474 -0.12 -26.76 37.81
N ALA A 475 -0.33 -25.55 38.37
CA ALA A 475 -0.67 -25.34 39.78
C ALA A 475 -1.53 -24.08 40.05
N THR A 476 -2.46 -24.21 40.99
CA THR A 476 -3.53 -23.32 41.47
C THR A 476 -3.14 -22.47 42.68
N HIS A 477 -3.82 -21.35 42.97
CA HIS A 477 -4.35 -21.01 44.32
C HIS A 477 -5.30 -19.78 44.34
N HIS A 478 -6.42 -19.93 45.06
CA HIS A 478 -7.40 -18.91 45.45
C HIS A 478 -7.01 -18.23 46.79
N THR A 479 -7.47 -17.00 47.05
CA THR A 479 -8.29 -16.66 48.25
C THR A 479 -8.83 -15.22 48.24
N SER A 480 -9.94 -15.05 48.96
CA SER A 480 -10.97 -14.00 48.97
C SER A 480 -10.97 -13.15 50.26
N ALA A 481 -11.49 -11.92 50.22
CA ALA A 481 -12.11 -11.25 51.38
C ALA A 481 -13.09 -10.12 50.96
N GLU A 482 -14.24 -10.06 51.63
CA GLU A 482 -15.37 -9.12 51.47
C GLU A 482 -15.32 -7.90 52.44
N PRO A 483 -16.18 -6.86 52.29
CA PRO A 483 -15.82 -5.46 52.52
C PRO A 483 -16.49 -4.75 53.73
N GLN A 484 -15.93 -3.60 54.13
CA GLN A 484 -16.50 -2.63 55.07
C GLN A 484 -17.29 -1.54 54.34
N ALA A 485 -18.40 -1.10 54.95
CA ALA A 485 -19.37 -0.15 54.40
C ALA A 485 -18.80 1.28 54.23
N GLU A 486 -18.76 1.76 52.98
CA GLU A 486 -18.33 3.11 52.61
C GLU A 486 -19.51 4.05 52.30
N ARG A 487 -19.32 5.34 52.63
CA ARG A 487 -20.16 6.46 52.22
C ARG A 487 -20.45 6.37 50.72
N ARG A 488 -21.73 6.38 50.34
CA ARG A 488 -22.17 6.29 48.94
C ARG A 488 -21.70 7.54 48.17
N GLN A 489 -20.58 7.43 47.45
CA GLN A 489 -20.21 8.37 46.40
C GLN A 489 -21.35 8.38 45.37
N THR A 490 -21.89 9.57 45.07
CA THR A 490 -22.83 9.76 43.97
C THR A 490 -22.16 9.32 42.67
N GLN A 491 -22.63 8.23 42.08
CA GLN A 491 -22.03 7.61 40.90
C GLN A 491 -23.01 7.73 39.75
N MET A 492 -22.58 8.33 38.65
CA MET A 492 -23.46 8.47 37.48
C MET A 492 -23.88 7.10 36.94
N LYS A 493 -25.18 6.97 36.66
CA LYS A 493 -25.78 5.75 36.11
C LYS A 493 -26.05 5.90 34.61
N GLY A 494 -26.12 4.78 33.91
CA GLY A 494 -26.39 4.73 32.47
C GLY A 494 -27.78 4.21 32.16
N ILE A 495 -28.41 4.71 31.12
CA ILE A 495 -29.62 4.15 30.53
C ILE A 495 -29.37 3.92 29.05
N ILE A 496 -29.58 2.70 28.57
CA ILE A 496 -29.66 2.38 27.15
C ILE A 496 -31.14 2.18 26.79
N LEU A 497 -31.68 3.06 25.95
CA LEU A 497 -33.03 2.89 25.41
C LEU A 497 -32.97 2.06 24.12
N ALA A 498 -33.22 0.75 24.24
CA ALA A 498 -33.17 -0.23 23.16
C ALA A 498 -34.58 -0.72 22.73
N GLY A 499 -35.58 0.14 22.86
CA GLY A 499 -36.97 -0.15 22.49
C GLY A 499 -37.34 0.20 21.03
N GLY A 500 -38.65 0.16 20.76
CA GLY A 500 -39.26 0.55 19.49
C GLY A 500 -39.49 -0.62 18.52
N ARG A 501 -40.56 -0.54 17.72
CA ARG A 501 -40.97 -1.62 16.80
C ARG A 501 -40.10 -1.78 15.56
N GLY A 502 -39.18 -0.84 15.30
CA GLY A 502 -38.24 -0.91 14.17
C GLY A 502 -38.91 -1.12 12.80
N THR A 503 -40.12 -0.62 12.56
CA THR A 503 -40.95 -0.99 11.38
C THR A 503 -40.31 -0.66 10.04
N ARG A 504 -39.38 0.30 9.99
CA ARG A 504 -38.59 0.65 8.80
C ARG A 504 -37.68 -0.50 8.30
N PHE A 505 -37.39 -1.47 9.16
CA PHE A 505 -36.57 -2.64 8.86
C PHE A 505 -37.39 -3.91 8.58
N PHE A 506 -38.72 -3.81 8.44
CA PHE A 506 -39.49 -4.98 8.01
C PHE A 506 -39.02 -5.45 6.62
N PRO A 507 -38.83 -6.76 6.42
CA PRO A 507 -39.27 -7.86 7.30
C PRO A 507 -38.31 -8.29 8.42
N SER A 508 -37.04 -7.85 8.44
CA SER A 508 -36.03 -8.33 9.40
C SER A 508 -36.43 -8.13 10.87
N THR A 509 -36.93 -6.94 11.20
CA THR A 509 -37.35 -6.59 12.57
C THR A 509 -38.70 -7.18 13.00
N LYS A 510 -39.31 -8.06 12.19
CA LYS A 510 -40.44 -8.88 12.65
C LYS A 510 -39.98 -10.04 13.53
N ALA A 511 -38.74 -10.50 13.36
CA ALA A 511 -38.21 -11.66 14.07
C ALA A 511 -37.35 -11.27 15.28
N VAL A 512 -36.58 -10.18 15.16
CA VAL A 512 -35.59 -9.76 16.16
C VAL A 512 -35.56 -8.23 16.24
N SER A 513 -35.40 -7.68 17.44
CA SER A 513 -35.20 -6.23 17.62
C SER A 513 -34.05 -5.67 16.79
N LYS A 514 -34.18 -4.41 16.36
CA LYS A 514 -33.15 -3.70 15.59
C LYS A 514 -31.80 -3.67 16.34
N GLN A 515 -31.84 -3.42 17.66
CA GLN A 515 -30.67 -3.27 18.51
C GLN A 515 -29.94 -4.60 18.77
N LEU A 516 -30.54 -5.73 18.39
CA LEU A 516 -29.92 -7.06 18.39
C LEU A 516 -29.38 -7.47 17.01
N LEU A 517 -29.67 -6.70 15.95
CA LEU A 517 -29.07 -6.92 14.63
C LEU A 517 -27.56 -6.60 14.69
N PRO A 518 -26.73 -7.34 13.94
CA PRO A 518 -25.31 -7.07 13.90
C PRO A 518 -25.01 -5.78 13.12
N VAL A 519 -24.06 -4.99 13.64
CA VAL A 519 -23.27 -4.07 12.82
C VAL A 519 -21.91 -4.73 12.66
N TYR A 520 -21.65 -5.18 11.44
CA TYR A 520 -20.52 -6.05 11.09
C TYR A 520 -20.49 -7.35 11.92
N ASP A 521 -19.65 -7.42 12.95
CA ASP A 521 -19.27 -8.64 13.69
C ASP A 521 -19.88 -8.73 15.09
N LYS A 522 -20.60 -7.71 15.56
CA LYS A 522 -21.16 -7.67 16.91
C LYS A 522 -22.56 -7.02 16.97
N PRO A 523 -23.40 -7.35 17.96
CA PRO A 523 -24.74 -6.79 18.09
C PRO A 523 -24.72 -5.25 18.21
N LEU A 524 -25.68 -4.57 17.60
CA LEU A 524 -25.78 -3.11 17.62
C LEU A 524 -25.78 -2.51 19.04
N ILE A 525 -26.34 -3.19 20.04
CA ILE A 525 -26.31 -2.71 21.43
C ILE A 525 -24.90 -2.61 22.06
N TYR A 526 -23.89 -3.28 21.50
CA TYR A 526 -22.51 -3.19 22.01
C TYR A 526 -21.91 -1.79 21.82
N TYR A 527 -22.33 -1.07 20.78
CA TYR A 527 -21.84 0.27 20.47
C TYR A 527 -22.30 1.35 21.46
N PRO A 528 -23.59 1.48 21.82
CA PRO A 528 -23.98 2.40 22.87
C PRO A 528 -23.49 1.94 24.26
N LEU A 529 -23.39 0.64 24.51
CA LEU A 529 -22.81 0.13 25.75
C LEU A 529 -21.34 0.53 25.91
N SER A 530 -20.55 0.44 24.82
CA SER A 530 -19.13 0.83 24.83
C SER A 530 -18.94 2.30 25.20
N VAL A 531 -19.82 3.20 24.75
CA VAL A 531 -19.79 4.63 25.11
C VAL A 531 -19.98 4.83 26.62
N LEU A 532 -20.94 4.14 27.24
CA LEU A 532 -21.13 4.20 28.70
C LEU A 532 -19.90 3.66 29.45
N MET A 533 -19.30 2.58 28.94
CA MET A 533 -18.07 2.01 29.53
C MET A 533 -16.86 2.95 29.39
N LEU A 534 -16.73 3.65 28.25
CA LEU A 534 -15.73 4.70 28.04
C LEU A 534 -15.96 5.93 28.93
N ALA A 535 -17.20 6.19 29.35
CA ALA A 535 -17.51 7.20 30.38
C ALA A 535 -17.30 6.67 31.82
N SER A 536 -16.79 5.45 31.98
CA SER A 536 -16.61 4.76 33.27
C SER A 536 -17.91 4.51 34.06
N ILE A 537 -19.05 4.43 33.38
CA ILE A 537 -20.36 4.14 33.97
C ILE A 537 -20.55 2.62 34.05
N LYS A 538 -20.63 2.08 35.27
CA LYS A 538 -20.72 0.62 35.54
C LYS A 538 -22.15 0.13 35.78
N ASP A 539 -23.04 1.01 36.20
CA ASP A 539 -24.43 0.66 36.54
C ASP A 539 -25.33 1.13 35.41
N VAL A 540 -25.89 0.18 34.65
CA VAL A 540 -26.63 0.47 33.41
C VAL A 540 -28.01 -0.18 33.43
N LEU A 541 -29.03 0.60 33.14
CA LEU A 541 -30.39 0.15 32.90
C LEU A 541 -30.64 -0.01 31.40
N ILE A 542 -31.08 -1.19 30.99
CA ILE A 542 -31.48 -1.48 29.61
C ILE A 542 -32.99 -1.49 29.56
N ILE A 543 -33.56 -0.56 28.77
CA ILE A 543 -35.00 -0.45 28.58
C ILE A 543 -35.35 -0.98 27.20
N SER A 544 -36.24 -1.97 27.13
CA SER A 544 -36.64 -2.61 25.87
C SER A 544 -38.12 -3.04 25.89
N THR A 545 -38.61 -3.61 24.78
CA THR A 545 -39.97 -4.15 24.66
C THR A 545 -40.16 -5.39 25.56
N PRO A 546 -41.40 -5.76 25.90
CA PRO A 546 -41.68 -6.99 26.64
C PRO A 546 -41.08 -8.24 25.98
N GLU A 547 -41.09 -8.29 24.65
CA GLU A 547 -40.64 -9.45 23.87
C GLU A 547 -39.11 -9.55 23.81
N ASP A 548 -38.41 -8.42 23.72
CA ASP A 548 -36.96 -8.40 23.51
C ASP A 548 -36.15 -8.32 24.81
N THR A 549 -36.76 -7.87 25.92
CA THR A 549 -36.08 -7.77 27.23
C THR A 549 -35.42 -9.09 27.67
N PRO A 550 -36.09 -10.26 27.60
CA PRO A 550 -35.45 -11.54 27.93
C PRO A 550 -34.30 -11.94 26.99
N VAL A 551 -34.29 -11.41 25.75
CA VAL A 551 -33.22 -11.68 24.79
C VAL A 551 -31.98 -10.85 25.12
N PHE A 552 -32.16 -9.58 25.53
CA PHE A 552 -31.07 -8.77 26.06
C PHE A 552 -30.48 -9.35 27.35
N GLU A 553 -31.33 -9.82 28.26
CA GLU A 553 -30.86 -10.49 29.49
C GLU A 553 -30.07 -11.76 29.18
N ARG A 554 -30.44 -12.51 28.14
CA ARG A 554 -29.67 -13.66 27.67
C ARG A 554 -28.32 -13.27 27.07
N LEU A 555 -28.27 -12.17 26.32
CA LEU A 555 -27.04 -11.70 25.65
C LEU A 555 -26.05 -11.10 26.66
N LEU A 556 -26.51 -10.24 27.55
CA LEU A 556 -25.65 -9.40 28.40
C LEU A 556 -25.61 -9.88 29.87
N GLY A 557 -26.57 -10.70 30.31
CA GLY A 557 -26.65 -11.20 31.68
C GLY A 557 -26.78 -10.07 32.72
N THR A 558 -26.23 -10.28 33.91
CA THR A 558 -26.19 -9.26 34.97
C THR A 558 -25.07 -8.22 34.78
N GLY A 559 -24.22 -8.37 33.75
CA GLY A 559 -23.02 -7.56 33.53
C GLY A 559 -21.81 -7.95 34.38
N GLU A 560 -21.94 -8.89 35.32
CA GLU A 560 -20.86 -9.30 36.24
C GLU A 560 -19.60 -9.78 35.50
N LYS A 561 -19.77 -10.48 34.36
CA LYS A 561 -18.66 -10.93 33.52
C LYS A 561 -17.78 -9.79 33.00
N LEU A 562 -18.32 -8.57 32.91
CA LEU A 562 -17.64 -7.35 32.44
C LEU A 562 -17.28 -6.41 33.60
N GLY A 563 -17.48 -6.83 34.86
CA GLY A 563 -17.29 -5.96 36.03
C GLY A 563 -18.31 -4.81 36.11
N MET A 564 -19.50 -5.03 35.56
CA MET A 564 -20.61 -4.08 35.48
C MET A 564 -21.87 -4.61 36.19
N ARG A 565 -22.88 -3.76 36.33
CA ARG A 565 -24.22 -4.12 36.83
C ARG A 565 -25.27 -3.70 35.82
N PHE A 566 -25.97 -4.68 35.25
CA PHE A 566 -27.07 -4.46 34.31
C PHE A 566 -28.41 -4.73 34.96
N THR A 567 -29.33 -3.77 34.83
CA THR A 567 -30.73 -3.90 35.23
C THR A 567 -31.60 -3.80 33.98
N TYR A 568 -32.77 -4.44 33.99
CA TYR A 568 -33.68 -4.48 32.85
C TYR A 568 -35.05 -3.91 33.22
N LYS A 569 -35.64 -3.12 32.33
CA LYS A 569 -37.01 -2.62 32.48
C LYS A 569 -37.76 -2.70 31.15
N VAL A 570 -39.01 -3.16 31.23
CA VAL A 570 -39.90 -3.24 30.08
C VAL A 570 -40.55 -1.88 29.82
N GLN A 571 -40.52 -1.44 28.57
CA GLN A 571 -41.34 -0.38 28.02
C GLN A 571 -42.46 -1.01 27.19
N GLU A 572 -43.68 -1.04 27.74
CA GLU A 572 -44.82 -1.67 27.05
C GLU A 572 -45.25 -0.92 25.79
N THR A 573 -45.18 0.40 25.81
CA THR A 573 -45.58 1.26 24.68
C THR A 573 -44.50 2.32 24.43
N PRO A 574 -44.13 2.59 23.16
CA PRO A 574 -43.13 3.60 22.83
C PRO A 574 -43.77 4.98 22.96
N ARG A 575 -43.64 5.60 24.14
CA ARG A 575 -44.22 6.93 24.45
C ARG A 575 -43.25 8.08 24.21
N GLY A 576 -42.15 7.87 23.49
CA GLY A 576 -41.09 8.86 23.28
C GLY A 576 -39.85 8.60 24.15
N LEU A 577 -38.76 9.29 23.82
CA LEU A 577 -37.42 9.04 24.38
C LEU A 577 -37.31 9.43 25.86
N ALA A 578 -37.98 10.51 26.27
CA ALA A 578 -37.95 11.00 27.65
C ALA A 578 -38.65 10.05 28.64
N ASP A 579 -39.49 9.12 28.15
CA ASP A 579 -40.12 8.09 28.97
C ASP A 579 -39.10 7.19 29.70
N ALA A 580 -37.87 7.11 29.18
CA ALA A 580 -36.77 6.38 29.80
C ALA A 580 -36.47 6.86 31.24
N PHE A 581 -36.59 8.16 31.53
CA PHE A 581 -36.35 8.70 32.88
C PHE A 581 -37.50 8.42 33.85
N ILE A 582 -38.71 8.24 33.33
CA ILE A 582 -39.88 7.88 34.14
C ILE A 582 -39.82 6.40 34.49
N LEU A 583 -39.55 5.54 33.49
CA LEU A 583 -39.40 4.11 33.70
C LEU A 583 -38.18 3.75 34.56
N GLY A 584 -37.12 4.55 34.44
CA GLY A 584 -35.88 4.39 35.19
C GLY A 584 -35.85 5.11 36.54
N GLU A 585 -36.93 5.72 37.03
CA GLU A 585 -36.93 6.52 38.26
C GLU A 585 -36.31 5.79 39.47
N GLU A 586 -36.78 4.57 39.77
CA GLU A 586 -36.26 3.76 40.88
C GLU A 586 -34.78 3.40 40.70
N PHE A 587 -34.36 3.17 39.46
CA PHE A 587 -32.98 2.85 39.13
C PHE A 587 -32.07 4.07 39.29
N ILE A 588 -32.49 5.24 38.79
CA ILE A 588 -31.75 6.49 38.90
C ILE A 588 -31.58 6.87 40.38
N GLY A 589 -32.66 6.81 41.18
CA GLY A 589 -32.62 7.21 42.58
C GLY A 589 -32.26 8.68 42.73
N ASP A 590 -31.22 8.99 43.50
CA ASP A 590 -30.69 10.35 43.70
C ASP A 590 -29.41 10.63 42.86
N ASP A 591 -28.99 9.68 42.02
CA ASP A 591 -27.76 9.80 41.23
C ASP A 591 -27.99 10.58 39.92
N PRO A 592 -26.93 11.19 39.32
CA PRO A 592 -26.99 11.71 37.97
C PRO A 592 -27.05 10.58 36.93
N VAL A 593 -27.47 10.88 35.71
CA VAL A 593 -27.77 9.86 34.69
C VAL A 593 -27.31 10.26 33.28
N CYS A 594 -26.73 9.30 32.56
CA CYS A 594 -26.44 9.36 31.14
C CYS A 594 -27.43 8.49 30.36
N LEU A 595 -28.16 9.06 29.41
CA LEU A 595 -29.02 8.34 28.47
C LEU A 595 -28.33 8.22 27.11
N ILE A 596 -28.28 7.01 26.56
CA ILE A 596 -27.86 6.76 25.17
C ILE A 596 -28.92 5.94 24.44
N LEU A 597 -29.17 6.28 23.17
CA LEU A 597 -30.07 5.51 22.31
C LEU A 597 -29.39 4.23 21.82
N GLY A 598 -30.13 3.12 21.84
CA GLY A 598 -29.61 1.78 21.54
C GLY A 598 -29.15 1.55 20.10
N ASP A 599 -29.31 2.54 19.21
CA ASP A 599 -29.04 2.48 17.77
C ASP A 599 -28.02 3.53 17.29
N ASN A 600 -27.35 4.20 18.24
CA ASN A 600 -26.35 5.21 17.94
C ASN A 600 -24.94 4.63 18.03
N VAL A 601 -24.14 4.84 16.99
CA VAL A 601 -22.74 4.42 16.92
C VAL A 601 -21.84 5.64 16.93
N PHE A 602 -20.89 5.68 17.88
CA PHE A 602 -19.90 6.74 18.02
C PHE A 602 -18.48 6.17 17.91
N TYR A 603 -17.61 6.84 17.17
CA TYR A 603 -16.19 6.48 17.07
C TYR A 603 -15.33 7.71 16.75
N GLY A 604 -14.19 7.85 17.41
CA GLY A 604 -13.23 8.91 17.12
C GLY A 604 -12.13 8.99 18.17
N GLN A 605 -10.97 9.54 17.79
CA GLN A 605 -9.76 9.58 18.61
C GLN A 605 -9.98 10.29 19.96
N ASP A 606 -10.74 11.38 19.98
CA ASP A 606 -10.95 12.22 21.17
C ASP A 606 -12.24 11.88 21.94
N LEU A 607 -12.93 10.77 21.61
CA LEU A 607 -14.22 10.43 22.23
C LEU A 607 -14.09 10.25 23.74
N THR A 608 -13.11 9.47 24.18
CA THR A 608 -12.85 9.22 25.60
C THR A 608 -12.55 10.50 26.39
N ALA A 609 -11.72 11.39 25.84
CA ALA A 609 -11.38 12.64 26.49
C ALA A 609 -12.60 13.57 26.62
N THR A 610 -13.42 13.63 25.56
CA THR A 610 -14.67 14.40 25.54
C THR A 610 -15.64 13.87 26.60
N LEU A 611 -15.85 12.55 26.67
CA LEU A 611 -16.72 11.93 27.68
C LEU A 611 -16.23 12.19 29.11
N ASN A 612 -14.94 12.05 29.37
CA ASN A 612 -14.37 12.32 30.69
C ASN A 612 -14.60 13.79 31.13
N SER A 613 -14.42 14.76 30.22
CA SER A 613 -14.69 16.18 30.49
C SER A 613 -16.16 16.43 30.84
N VAL A 614 -17.09 15.76 30.16
CA VAL A 614 -18.53 15.87 30.48
C VAL A 614 -18.85 15.24 31.83
N MET A 615 -18.21 14.14 32.19
CA MET A 615 -18.38 13.46 33.48
C MET A 615 -17.90 14.29 34.68
N GLU A 616 -17.03 15.29 34.48
CA GLU A 616 -16.61 16.22 35.55
C GLU A 616 -17.71 17.20 35.96
N ARG A 617 -18.78 17.34 35.16
CA ARG A 617 -19.89 18.25 35.44
C ARG A 617 -20.90 17.60 36.38
N THR A 618 -21.02 18.14 37.58
CA THR A 618 -21.88 17.59 38.64
C THR A 618 -23.32 18.12 38.61
N SER A 619 -23.63 19.13 37.78
CA SER A 619 -24.93 19.79 37.71
C SER A 619 -25.28 20.23 36.29
N GLY A 620 -26.57 20.27 35.99
CA GLY A 620 -27.12 20.70 34.71
C GLY A 620 -27.28 19.54 33.73
N ALA A 621 -27.31 19.88 32.45
CA ALA A 621 -27.42 18.93 31.35
C ALA A 621 -26.29 19.17 30.34
N THR A 622 -25.77 18.10 29.75
CA THR A 622 -24.88 18.19 28.58
C THR A 622 -25.43 17.35 27.43
N ILE A 623 -25.51 17.97 26.27
CA ILE A 623 -25.81 17.32 25.00
C ILE A 623 -24.69 17.56 23.99
N PHE A 624 -24.72 16.86 22.87
CA PHE A 624 -23.73 17.00 21.81
C PHE A 624 -24.35 17.62 20.56
N GLY A 625 -23.56 18.38 19.81
CA GLY A 625 -23.93 18.88 18.48
C GLY A 625 -23.02 18.27 17.42
N TYR A 626 -23.60 17.62 16.41
CA TYR A 626 -22.86 17.03 15.31
C TYR A 626 -23.30 17.62 13.96
N PRO A 627 -22.37 18.04 13.10
CA PRO A 627 -22.72 18.61 11.80
C PRO A 627 -23.23 17.52 10.84
N VAL A 628 -24.47 17.65 10.37
CA VAL A 628 -25.08 16.75 9.38
C VAL A 628 -25.50 17.48 8.12
N LYS A 629 -25.57 16.73 7.00
CA LYS A 629 -26.02 17.27 5.73
C LYS A 629 -27.53 17.55 5.71
N ASP A 630 -28.32 16.69 6.36
CA ASP A 630 -29.78 16.85 6.46
C ASP A 630 -30.23 16.75 7.93
N PRO A 631 -30.41 17.89 8.62
CA PRO A 631 -30.75 17.93 10.04
C PRO A 631 -32.25 17.72 10.32
N ARG A 632 -33.11 17.68 9.29
CA ARG A 632 -34.59 17.64 9.46
C ARG A 632 -35.11 16.40 10.17
N ALA A 633 -34.34 15.31 10.18
CA ALA A 633 -34.72 14.06 10.84
C ALA A 633 -34.45 14.06 12.36
N PHE A 634 -33.79 15.09 12.90
CA PHE A 634 -33.25 15.13 14.26
C PHE A 634 -33.68 16.38 15.04
N GLY A 635 -33.34 16.44 16.33
CA GLY A 635 -33.33 17.69 17.08
C GLY A 635 -32.19 18.59 16.60
N VAL A 636 -32.47 19.85 16.30
CA VAL A 636 -31.51 20.79 15.70
C VAL A 636 -31.19 21.91 16.67
N VAL A 637 -29.89 22.15 16.88
CA VAL A 637 -29.39 23.22 17.75
C VAL A 637 -29.47 24.57 17.02
N GLU A 638 -30.05 25.58 17.65
CA GLU A 638 -30.08 26.96 17.17
C GLU A 638 -29.00 27.78 17.86
N PHE A 639 -28.26 28.56 17.09
CA PHE A 639 -27.19 29.42 17.58
C PHE A 639 -27.55 30.91 17.40
N ASP A 640 -27.11 31.75 18.34
CA ASP A 640 -27.08 33.19 18.15
C ASP A 640 -25.90 33.66 17.28
N LYS A 641 -25.76 34.98 17.12
CA LYS A 641 -24.68 35.60 16.35
C LYS A 641 -23.29 35.38 16.93
N ASP A 642 -23.19 35.03 18.20
CA ASP A 642 -21.95 34.79 18.94
C ASP A 642 -21.67 33.28 19.12
N ASN A 643 -22.38 32.42 18.37
CA ASN A 643 -22.32 30.95 18.42
C ASN A 643 -22.73 30.34 19.78
N ARG A 644 -23.56 31.04 20.57
CA ARG A 644 -24.17 30.47 21.78
C ARG A 644 -25.49 29.78 21.44
N VAL A 645 -25.76 28.67 22.12
CA VAL A 645 -27.01 27.92 21.91
C VAL A 645 -28.18 28.68 22.52
N ILE A 646 -29.19 28.97 21.71
CA ILE A 646 -30.39 29.72 22.11
C ILE A 646 -31.69 28.94 21.99
N GLY A 647 -31.67 27.77 21.34
CA GLY A 647 -32.85 26.93 21.17
C GLY A 647 -32.51 25.56 20.65
N ILE A 648 -33.42 24.60 20.86
CA ILE A 648 -33.37 23.29 20.21
C ILE A 648 -34.77 22.99 19.68
N GLU A 649 -34.85 22.67 18.39
CA GLU A 649 -36.11 22.38 17.72
C GLU A 649 -36.15 20.93 17.25
N GLU A 650 -37.22 20.21 17.56
CA GLU A 650 -37.38 18.80 17.20
C GLU A 650 -37.91 18.67 15.76
N LYS A 651 -37.10 18.12 14.86
CA LYS A 651 -37.44 17.83 13.46
C LYS A 651 -38.06 19.04 12.73
N PRO A 652 -37.36 20.18 12.66
CA PRO A 652 -37.85 21.38 12.01
C PRO A 652 -38.01 21.17 10.50
N GLU A 653 -39.09 21.70 9.90
CA GLU A 653 -39.23 21.75 8.44
C GLU A 653 -38.19 22.69 7.81
N HIS A 654 -37.84 23.77 8.53
CA HIS A 654 -36.82 24.74 8.15
C HIS A 654 -35.72 24.83 9.22
N PRO A 655 -34.70 23.95 9.16
CA PRO A 655 -33.63 23.90 10.15
C PRO A 655 -32.86 25.22 10.24
N LYS A 656 -32.63 25.69 11.47
CA LYS A 656 -31.92 26.94 11.74
C LYS A 656 -30.40 26.78 11.77
N SER A 657 -29.90 25.55 11.84
CA SER A 657 -28.49 25.20 11.67
C SER A 657 -28.36 23.80 11.09
N ASN A 658 -27.13 23.38 10.81
CA ASN A 658 -26.80 22.02 10.37
C ASN A 658 -26.33 21.11 11.53
N TYR A 659 -26.46 21.54 12.78
CA TYR A 659 -26.04 20.75 13.94
C TYR A 659 -27.23 19.97 14.49
N ALA A 660 -27.20 18.66 14.27
CA ALA A 660 -28.12 17.72 14.89
C ALA A 660 -27.63 17.33 16.29
N VAL A 661 -28.57 17.01 17.18
CA VAL A 661 -28.31 16.46 18.51
C VAL A 661 -28.26 14.93 18.41
N PRO A 662 -27.08 14.30 18.58
CA PRO A 662 -26.97 12.84 18.61
C PRO A 662 -27.68 12.24 19.81
N GLY A 663 -27.95 10.93 19.76
CA GLY A 663 -28.64 10.19 20.80
C GLY A 663 -27.85 9.92 22.08
N LEU A 664 -27.11 10.89 22.61
CA LEU A 664 -26.29 10.80 23.83
C LEU A 664 -26.51 12.04 24.70
N TYR A 665 -26.94 11.83 25.95
CA TYR A 665 -27.40 12.90 26.84
C TYR A 665 -26.94 12.66 28.27
N PHE A 666 -26.38 13.69 28.92
CA PHE A 666 -25.96 13.65 30.31
C PHE A 666 -26.82 14.62 31.12
N TYR A 667 -27.34 14.17 32.26
CA TYR A 667 -28.19 14.98 33.13
C TYR A 667 -27.86 14.77 34.60
N ASP A 668 -28.06 15.80 35.40
CA ASP A 668 -28.26 15.62 36.83
C ASP A 668 -29.62 14.98 37.15
N ASN A 669 -29.80 14.66 38.43
CA ASN A 669 -30.97 13.94 38.93
C ASN A 669 -32.32 14.63 38.67
N ARG A 670 -32.36 15.96 38.50
CA ARG A 670 -33.60 16.74 38.28
C ARG A 670 -34.33 16.31 37.00
N VAL A 671 -33.64 15.62 36.09
CA VAL A 671 -34.23 15.09 34.85
C VAL A 671 -35.46 14.21 35.10
N VAL A 672 -35.51 13.45 36.20
CA VAL A 672 -36.67 12.61 36.53
C VAL A 672 -37.91 13.46 36.74
N GLN A 673 -37.78 14.53 37.52
CA GLN A 673 -38.89 15.45 37.79
C GLN A 673 -39.26 16.25 36.54
N ILE A 674 -38.26 16.73 35.78
CA ILE A 674 -38.51 17.44 34.52
C ILE A 674 -39.28 16.53 33.56
N ALA A 675 -38.86 15.27 33.37
CA ALA A 675 -39.51 14.30 32.49
C ALA A 675 -40.98 14.06 32.84
N LYS A 676 -41.32 13.97 34.14
CA LYS A 676 -42.71 13.80 34.61
C LYS A 676 -43.64 14.96 34.27
N HIS A 677 -43.08 16.16 34.08
CA HIS A 677 -43.86 17.36 33.75
C HIS A 677 -43.89 17.69 32.24
N VAL A 678 -43.13 16.95 31.42
CA VAL A 678 -43.18 17.12 29.95
C VAL A 678 -44.52 16.62 29.42
N ARG A 679 -45.23 17.51 28.71
CA ARG A 679 -46.47 17.14 28.01
C ARG A 679 -46.13 16.43 26.69
N PRO A 680 -46.92 15.41 26.28
CA PRO A 680 -46.75 14.80 24.96
C PRO A 680 -46.83 15.83 23.83
N SER A 681 -46.00 15.66 22.80
CA SER A 681 -45.96 16.52 21.61
C SER A 681 -47.21 16.33 20.75
N ALA A 682 -47.33 17.08 19.65
CA ALA A 682 -48.37 16.86 18.64
C ALA A 682 -48.35 15.43 18.06
N ARG A 683 -47.22 14.71 18.19
CA ARG A 683 -47.05 13.30 17.79
C ARG A 683 -47.45 12.32 18.89
N GLY A 684 -47.84 12.80 20.08
CA GLY A 684 -48.16 11.97 21.24
C GLY A 684 -46.93 11.41 21.96
N GLU A 685 -45.73 11.91 21.66
CA GLU A 685 -44.46 11.45 22.23
C GLU A 685 -43.95 12.42 23.30
N ILE A 686 -43.37 11.90 24.37
CA ILE A 686 -42.61 12.64 25.38
C ILE A 686 -41.21 12.87 24.79
N GLU A 687 -41.02 14.05 24.21
CA GLU A 687 -39.81 14.40 23.45
C GLU A 687 -38.64 14.72 24.38
N ILE A 688 -37.45 14.17 24.09
CA ILE A 688 -36.21 14.52 24.81
C ILE A 688 -35.85 16.00 24.60
N THR A 689 -36.19 16.57 23.45
CA THR A 689 -35.98 17.99 23.13
C THR A 689 -36.73 18.91 24.10
N SER A 690 -37.87 18.48 24.65
CA SER A 690 -38.57 19.24 25.70
C SER A 690 -37.79 19.28 27.02
N ILE A 691 -37.10 18.20 27.37
CA ILE A 691 -36.21 18.15 28.55
C ILE A 691 -35.00 19.06 28.32
N ASN A 692 -34.36 18.97 27.16
CA ASN A 692 -33.23 19.84 26.79
C ASN A 692 -33.62 21.32 26.89
N ASN A 693 -34.76 21.71 26.34
CA ASN A 693 -35.26 23.09 26.40
C ASN A 693 -35.59 23.55 27.84
N ALA A 694 -35.98 22.64 28.73
CA ALA A 694 -36.18 22.97 30.14
C ALA A 694 -34.85 23.36 30.81
N TYR A 695 -33.78 22.58 30.61
CA TYR A 695 -32.43 22.94 31.10
C TYR A 695 -31.88 24.19 30.42
N LEU A 696 -32.19 24.41 29.14
CA LEU A 696 -31.81 25.62 28.43
C LEU A 696 -32.48 26.87 29.03
N THR A 697 -33.76 26.78 29.37
CA THR A 697 -34.51 27.86 30.03
C THR A 697 -33.95 28.17 31.42
N LEU A 698 -33.42 27.16 32.11
CA LEU A 698 -32.71 27.32 33.39
C LEU A 698 -31.30 27.92 33.25
N GLY A 699 -30.76 28.02 32.02
CA GLY A 699 -29.39 28.46 31.77
C GLY A 699 -28.34 27.40 32.13
N GLU A 700 -28.74 26.14 32.26
CA GLU A 700 -27.92 25.02 32.75
C GLU A 700 -27.76 23.91 31.69
N LEU A 701 -28.01 24.21 30.42
CA LEU A 701 -27.74 23.32 29.30
C LEU A 701 -26.38 23.66 28.67
N HIS A 702 -25.49 22.67 28.65
CA HIS A 702 -24.23 22.69 27.94
C HIS A 702 -24.34 21.92 26.62
N VAL A 703 -23.74 22.47 25.55
CA VAL A 703 -23.70 21.80 24.25
C VAL A 703 -22.25 21.64 23.81
N GLU A 704 -21.80 20.40 23.74
CA GLU A 704 -20.47 20.02 23.26
C GLU A 704 -20.50 19.76 21.75
N LEU A 705 -19.76 20.54 20.97
CA LEU A 705 -19.72 20.34 19.52
C LEU A 705 -18.68 19.26 19.17
N LEU A 706 -19.15 18.17 18.58
CA LEU A 706 -18.29 17.10 18.10
C LEU A 706 -17.55 17.55 16.83
N GLY A 707 -16.23 17.48 16.87
CA GLY A 707 -15.37 17.86 15.75
C GLY A 707 -15.48 16.91 14.55
N ARG A 708 -14.94 17.34 13.40
CA ARG A 708 -15.00 16.60 12.12
C ARG A 708 -14.27 15.26 12.12
N GLY A 709 -13.38 15.03 13.10
CA GLY A 709 -12.72 13.74 13.31
C GLY A 709 -13.54 12.71 14.10
N MET A 710 -14.73 13.08 14.58
CA MET A 710 -15.68 12.15 15.19
C MET A 710 -16.60 11.58 14.12
N ALA A 711 -16.91 10.29 14.19
CA ALA A 711 -17.95 9.65 13.41
C ALA A 711 -19.17 9.40 14.32
N TRP A 712 -20.31 9.96 13.93
CA TRP A 712 -21.62 9.58 14.45
C TRP A 712 -22.43 8.96 13.31
N LEU A 713 -22.86 7.72 13.50
CA LEU A 713 -23.58 6.93 12.50
C LEU A 713 -24.96 6.54 13.05
N ASP A 714 -26.00 7.04 12.38
CA ASP A 714 -27.39 6.68 12.66
C ASP A 714 -27.80 5.41 11.91
N THR A 715 -28.17 4.37 12.67
CA THR A 715 -28.60 3.07 12.14
C THR A 715 -30.13 2.94 12.01
N GLY A 716 -30.86 4.06 11.96
CA GLY A 716 -32.31 4.13 11.83
C GLY A 716 -32.91 3.65 10.49
N SER A 717 -32.10 3.30 9.49
CA SER A 717 -32.53 2.77 8.19
C SER A 717 -31.62 1.63 7.70
N PRO A 718 -32.08 0.74 6.79
CA PRO A 718 -31.24 -0.32 6.23
C PRO A 718 -29.94 0.20 5.58
N GLU A 719 -30.01 1.35 4.89
CA GLU A 719 -28.84 2.00 4.31
C GLU A 719 -27.89 2.54 5.39
N GLY A 720 -28.42 3.14 6.46
CA GLY A 720 -27.63 3.61 7.60
C GLY A 720 -26.93 2.45 8.32
N MET A 721 -27.61 1.32 8.50
CA MET A 721 -27.03 0.10 9.09
C MET A 721 -25.91 -0.50 8.22
N LEU A 722 -26.11 -0.54 6.90
CA LEU A 722 -25.07 -1.00 5.96
C LEU A 722 -23.85 -0.10 6.04
N LYS A 723 -24.03 1.22 5.97
CA LYS A 723 -22.94 2.20 6.09
C LYS A 723 -22.20 2.09 7.42
N ALA A 724 -22.92 1.86 8.52
CA ALA A 724 -22.29 1.63 9.81
C ALA A 724 -21.46 0.34 9.82
N SER A 725 -21.96 -0.73 9.18
CA SER A 725 -21.23 -2.00 9.08
C SER A 725 -19.99 -1.88 8.21
N GLU A 726 -20.09 -1.23 7.04
CA GLU A 726 -18.95 -0.93 6.16
C GLU A 726 -17.91 -0.06 6.86
N TYR A 727 -18.34 0.93 7.65
CA TYR A 727 -17.43 1.76 8.43
C TYR A 727 -16.68 0.94 9.48
N VAL A 728 -17.40 0.12 10.25
CA VAL A 728 -16.77 -0.71 11.29
C VAL A 728 -15.82 -1.72 10.67
N GLU A 729 -16.24 -2.42 9.61
CA GLU A 729 -15.40 -3.36 8.88
C GLU A 729 -14.12 -2.68 8.39
N ALA A 730 -14.24 -1.57 7.67
CA ALA A 730 -13.11 -0.88 7.06
C ALA A 730 -12.08 -0.36 8.08
N VAL A 731 -12.54 0.01 9.28
CA VAL A 731 -11.64 0.42 10.37
C VAL A 731 -11.00 -0.79 11.03
N GLN A 732 -11.80 -1.81 11.40
CA GLN A 732 -11.28 -3.01 12.07
C GLN A 732 -10.30 -3.79 11.19
N SER A 733 -10.61 -4.01 9.91
CA SER A 733 -9.76 -4.75 8.98
C SER A 733 -8.45 -4.03 8.65
N ARG A 734 -8.40 -2.70 8.82
CA ARG A 734 -7.21 -1.88 8.54
C ARG A 734 -6.33 -1.62 9.75
N GLN A 735 -6.90 -1.53 10.95
CA GLN A 735 -6.17 -1.16 12.17
C GLN A 735 -5.88 -2.33 13.11
N GLY A 736 -6.57 -3.47 12.96
CA GLY A 736 -6.38 -4.64 13.83
C GLY A 736 -6.99 -4.51 15.23
N PHE A 737 -7.72 -3.42 15.53
CA PHE A 737 -8.45 -3.22 16.78
C PHE A 737 -9.96 -3.29 16.55
N TYR A 738 -10.70 -3.82 17.52
CA TYR A 738 -12.15 -4.00 17.41
C TYR A 738 -12.90 -2.78 17.95
N ILE A 739 -13.70 -2.12 17.10
CA ILE A 739 -14.54 -1.01 17.52
C ILE A 739 -15.62 -1.53 18.46
N SER A 740 -15.76 -0.86 19.62
CA SER A 740 -16.76 -1.22 20.63
C SER A 740 -16.65 -2.67 21.12
N CYS A 741 -15.42 -3.18 21.25
CA CYS A 741 -15.15 -4.42 21.97
C CYS A 741 -15.34 -4.18 23.48
N ILE A 742 -16.48 -4.62 24.02
CA ILE A 742 -16.86 -4.32 25.41
C ILE A 742 -15.94 -5.02 26.42
N GLU A 743 -15.45 -6.22 26.11
CA GLU A 743 -14.50 -6.97 26.94
C GLU A 743 -13.13 -6.28 27.00
N GLU A 744 -12.62 -5.79 25.87
CA GLU A 744 -11.40 -5.00 25.83
C GLU A 744 -11.54 -3.71 26.66
N ILE A 745 -12.66 -2.99 26.50
CA ILE A 745 -12.89 -1.75 27.25
C ILE A 745 -12.97 -2.04 28.75
N ALA A 746 -13.68 -3.11 29.15
CA ALA A 746 -13.75 -3.54 30.53
C ALA A 746 -12.36 -3.83 31.10
N TRP A 747 -11.52 -4.54 30.35
CA TRP A 747 -10.16 -4.87 30.77
C TRP A 747 -9.26 -3.63 30.86
N ARG A 748 -9.23 -2.78 29.82
CA ARG A 748 -8.41 -1.54 29.82
C ARG A 748 -8.83 -0.53 30.88
N ARG A 749 -10.11 -0.54 31.29
CA ARG A 749 -10.63 0.29 32.40
C ARG A 749 -10.45 -0.35 33.77
N GLY A 750 -9.87 -1.55 33.85
CA GLY A 750 -9.67 -2.28 35.11
C GLY A 750 -10.98 -2.75 35.75
N PHE A 751 -12.03 -2.97 34.96
CA PHE A 751 -13.28 -3.54 35.45
C PHE A 751 -13.16 -5.06 35.63
N ILE A 752 -12.33 -5.69 34.80
CA ILE A 752 -12.01 -7.11 34.84
C ILE A 752 -10.49 -7.32 34.77
N THR A 753 -10.03 -8.44 35.31
CA THR A 753 -8.61 -8.83 35.27
C THR A 753 -8.26 -9.51 33.93
N THR A 754 -6.96 -9.62 33.65
CA THR A 754 -6.43 -10.31 32.47
C THR A 754 -6.87 -11.78 32.40
N GLU A 755 -7.02 -12.45 33.55
CA GLU A 755 -7.56 -13.82 33.64
C GLU A 755 -9.05 -13.89 33.30
N GLN A 756 -9.82 -12.89 33.72
CA GLN A 756 -11.24 -12.79 33.37
C GLN A 756 -11.41 -12.51 31.87
N LEU A 757 -10.61 -11.62 31.29
CA LEU A 757 -10.55 -11.39 29.85
C LEU A 757 -10.19 -12.67 29.08
N LYS A 758 -9.17 -13.39 29.53
CA LYS A 758 -8.77 -14.67 28.93
C LYS A 758 -9.91 -15.69 28.95
N LYS A 759 -10.64 -15.78 30.06
CA LYS A 759 -11.79 -16.69 30.18
C LYS A 759 -12.89 -16.35 29.17
N LEU A 760 -13.19 -15.07 28.98
CA LEU A 760 -14.13 -14.59 27.96
C LEU A 760 -13.65 -14.92 26.54
N GLY A 761 -12.35 -14.72 26.27
CA GLY A 761 -11.75 -15.11 24.99
C GLY A 761 -11.82 -16.61 24.72
N GLU A 762 -11.63 -17.46 25.73
CA GLU A 762 -11.76 -18.92 25.59
C GLU A 762 -13.21 -19.35 25.29
N GLU A 763 -14.22 -18.67 25.85
CA GLU A 763 -15.64 -18.92 25.54
C GLU A 763 -15.95 -18.67 24.05
N LEU A 764 -15.23 -17.75 23.41
CA LEU A 764 -15.42 -17.34 22.01
C LEU A 764 -14.27 -17.78 21.09
N ARG A 765 -13.38 -18.68 21.53
CA ARG A 765 -12.11 -19.01 20.85
C ARG A 765 -12.27 -19.43 19.38
N MET A 766 -13.42 -19.97 19.00
CA MET A 766 -13.68 -20.39 17.62
C MET A 766 -13.97 -19.22 16.66
N THR A 767 -13.95 -17.97 17.15
CA THR A 767 -14.25 -16.76 16.38
C THR A 767 -13.05 -15.81 16.39
N ASP A 768 -12.93 -14.96 15.37
CA ASP A 768 -11.88 -13.93 15.31
C ASP A 768 -11.99 -12.95 16.49
N TYR A 769 -13.22 -12.63 16.91
CA TYR A 769 -13.48 -11.84 18.11
C TYR A 769 -12.88 -12.48 19.37
N GLY A 770 -13.06 -13.78 19.57
CA GLY A 770 -12.47 -14.50 20.71
C GLY A 770 -10.95 -14.63 20.61
N GLN A 771 -10.41 -14.84 19.41
CA GLN A 771 -8.96 -14.83 19.17
C GLN A 771 -8.34 -13.47 19.51
N TYR A 772 -9.03 -12.38 19.16
CA TYR A 772 -8.64 -11.02 19.51
C TYR A 772 -8.55 -10.83 21.04
N LEU A 773 -9.56 -11.26 21.80
CA LEU A 773 -9.52 -11.18 23.27
C LEU A 773 -8.37 -12.00 23.87
N LEU A 774 -8.08 -13.17 23.31
CA LEU A 774 -6.97 -14.01 23.74
C LEU A 774 -5.60 -13.43 23.41
N ALA A 775 -5.47 -12.69 22.29
CA ALA A 775 -4.26 -11.97 21.93
C ALA A 775 -3.98 -10.84 22.94
N LEU A 776 -4.98 -10.01 23.24
CA LEU A 776 -4.88 -8.95 24.25
C LEU A 776 -4.47 -9.48 25.62
N ALA A 777 -5.06 -10.60 26.06
CA ALA A 777 -4.72 -11.20 27.35
C ALA A 777 -3.28 -11.78 27.42
N ARG A 778 -2.61 -12.00 26.28
CA ARG A 778 -1.21 -12.46 26.23
C ARG A 778 -0.23 -11.30 26.26
N GLU A 779 -0.56 -10.17 25.65
CA GLU A 779 0.31 -8.97 25.59
C GLU A 779 0.63 -8.42 26.99
N ASP A 780 -0.30 -8.49 27.94
CA ASP A 780 -0.14 -7.96 29.30
C ASP A 780 0.60 -8.89 30.27
N MET A 781 0.77 -10.17 29.88
CA MET A 781 1.58 -11.13 30.64
C MET A 781 3.05 -11.17 30.18
N ALA A 782 3.41 -10.35 29.18
CA ALA A 782 4.77 -10.17 28.66
C ALA A 782 5.36 -8.84 29.17
#